data_AF-A0A8H5BPP8-F1
#
_entry.id   AF-A0A8H5BPP8-F1
#
_cell.length_a   1.000
_cell.length_b   1.000
_cell.length_c   1.000
_cell.angle_alpha   90.00
_cell.angle_beta   90.00
_cell.angle_gamma   90.00
#
_symmetry.space_group_name_H-M   'P 1'
#
loop_
_entity.id
_entity.type
_entity.pdbx_description
1 polymer ?
#
loop_
_entity_poly.entity_id
_entity_poly.type
_entity_poly.pdbx_seq_one_letter_code
_entity_poly.pdbx_strand_id
1 'polypeptide(L)'
;MSRRVAFHLAATTLSTPHSILAQYSIPAGPPPYSLAKNVKLYLTAHLSAPNTSCIRKPSVIYSDEISRAVEKLQKKCIIKFTEANMHIICNNEANEGGIQVYSQIKVDSLFTDYRIQSNANNEITMALASEALLGALRSAGASSQSSFESDEVVMKLAKKNDQALLSFEINGMSRIGHRQRVTHDLKIEVLKPADVAKLTEPLCPTPDLHILLPKLQSLRTIVERLKPLSDVMSIQANNNKRLVLSVESEVVKVQTEWTDCENPTSNVEPEEDPDEEAETKDPTTMYSVTVSTRSFLKFLNSHVVSTTTIACLCAHHCVILYVYIGDVADAGGVLTFYIPASSIQVDGKGEGLHKLDPNATRLTTFLKAEMFDSTPNNARGFLTLAFPDDSLPISVSNAVELLLKQGTLAKDDKGKHVWTAGIGGLESGQPTNGKHPEEHLRDFLNLIGTALLGSSTSHKPRRWSAVSRTVPLPGGPANHKPDLVLTSELEDRDISWENIHTTLRLNYTDTSRLCGENAAQLSSDAFMAFSSRNTRRLYLGISICGMMVRIYVFDHSGRVSSEPFNLHDDPESLVHLLIGLLMYPTNLFGLDAAFTWRGEHFLVKIKGAVYSLLECVFRSKTIRGRGTTCWRAVRDDDRDGLEYAIKDMWTDTSRTPQADLLEILKGVEGITTLVAAEMLNHEDGQDATSYSCKNVDMNKTKSKSKEHIIETRQQWILVKSPLGQPIPSFSSKKELLSALVDIVQAHKDMLTKGVLHCDISLDNALIYTPANTKTSHDPTVTEEPKILPTSRLKKGLLIDVDYSILLSRGSDNRKIAIGHHIGALPFMAVEILRGDTTSHDAHHGLESLFYMLMWICVFYRGPKDSPRLRRVDEDTANWTGVSDIPMLPLAIGNSKMATFMHAKRFDKYIKANIASYFNNLIPCLQELRSIIFNDESPATHDDMIKILKRHRDALPEVDEWVDDEKPTTRKKRGRNTRPFRPPIKRIHIHQRSQRTCSLSNTEEVRSRHQH
;
A
#
# COMPACT_ATOMS: atom_id res chain seq x y z
N MET A 1 -45.44 28.90 -41.17
CA MET A 1 -44.48 29.91 -41.68
C MET A 1 -43.14 29.21 -41.78
N SER A 2 -42.79 28.67 -42.94
CA SER A 2 -41.97 29.32 -44.00
C SER A 2 -40.52 29.51 -43.51
N ARG A 3 -39.46 28.99 -44.13
CA ARG A 3 -39.19 28.54 -45.51
C ARG A 3 -37.80 27.85 -45.46
N ARG A 4 -37.60 26.68 -46.07
CA ARG A 4 -36.92 26.46 -47.38
C ARG A 4 -35.45 26.92 -47.37
N VAL A 5 -34.42 26.15 -47.72
CA VAL A 5 -34.14 25.31 -48.93
C VAL A 5 -32.59 25.16 -48.90
N ALA A 6 -31.87 24.16 -49.38
CA ALA A 6 -32.10 22.89 -50.05
C ALA A 6 -30.70 22.33 -50.42
N PHE A 7 -30.52 21.00 -50.35
CA PHE A 7 -29.98 20.07 -51.37
C PHE A 7 -28.56 20.31 -51.97
N HIS A 8 -27.72 19.31 -52.30
CA HIS A 8 -27.87 17.90 -52.74
C HIS A 8 -26.64 17.08 -52.25
N LEU A 9 -26.66 15.80 -51.86
CA LEU A 9 -27.14 14.54 -52.47
C LEU A 9 -26.32 14.03 -53.68
N ALA A 10 -25.51 12.98 -53.46
CA ALA A 10 -25.23 11.80 -54.31
C ALA A 10 -24.07 11.00 -53.67
N ALA A 11 -24.21 9.85 -53.00
CA ALA A 11 -24.75 8.54 -53.38
C ALA A 11 -24.02 7.86 -54.56
N THR A 12 -23.19 6.84 -54.27
CA THR A 12 -23.07 5.54 -54.97
C THR A 12 -21.88 4.74 -54.38
N THR A 13 -22.08 3.77 -53.47
CA THR A 13 -22.30 2.31 -53.67
C THR A 13 -21.28 1.52 -54.48
N LEU A 14 -20.79 0.45 -53.82
CA LEU A 14 -20.40 -0.88 -54.32
C LEU A 14 -19.07 -1.03 -55.07
N SER A 15 -18.13 -1.80 -54.48
CA SER A 15 -17.86 -3.20 -54.89
C SER A 15 -16.52 -3.70 -54.34
N THR A 16 -16.53 -4.75 -53.51
CA THR A 16 -15.56 -5.85 -53.60
C THR A 16 -16.02 -6.78 -54.74
N PRO A 17 -15.21 -7.70 -55.35
CA PRO A 17 -14.16 -8.48 -54.69
C PRO A 17 -12.97 -9.00 -55.56
N HIS A 18 -12.09 -9.78 -54.90
CA HIS A 18 -11.29 -10.92 -55.38
C HIS A 18 -9.85 -10.74 -55.96
N SER A 19 -8.90 -11.22 -55.12
CA SER A 19 -7.80 -12.17 -55.38
C SER A 19 -6.84 -11.98 -56.56
N ILE A 20 -5.53 -12.05 -56.30
CA ILE A 20 -4.61 -13.06 -56.87
C ILE A 20 -3.29 -13.08 -56.07
N LEU A 21 -2.76 -14.30 -55.93
CA LEU A 21 -1.55 -14.73 -55.27
C LEU A 21 -0.24 -14.25 -55.94
N ALA A 22 0.82 -14.27 -55.12
CA ALA A 22 2.18 -14.73 -55.41
C ALA A 22 3.31 -13.70 -55.38
N GLN A 23 4.15 -13.89 -54.34
CA GLN A 23 5.62 -13.87 -54.32
C GLN A 23 6.34 -12.75 -55.07
N TYR A 24 7.03 -11.86 -54.35
CA TYR A 24 8.40 -11.46 -54.72
C TYR A 24 9.22 -11.02 -53.50
N SER A 25 10.49 -11.40 -53.57
CA SER A 25 11.62 -11.32 -52.66
C SER A 25 11.81 -10.01 -51.88
N ILE A 26 12.35 -10.15 -50.67
CA ILE A 26 12.89 -9.09 -49.81
C ILE A 26 14.22 -8.57 -50.42
N PRO A 27 14.38 -7.25 -50.67
CA PRO A 27 15.68 -6.61 -50.67
C PRO A 27 15.89 -5.84 -49.36
N ALA A 28 17.11 -5.90 -48.85
CA ALA A 28 17.56 -5.25 -47.62
C ALA A 28 17.14 -3.77 -47.52
N GLY A 29 16.54 -3.41 -46.38
CA GLY A 29 16.20 -2.03 -46.07
C GLY A 29 17.46 -1.17 -45.81
N PRO A 30 17.42 0.14 -46.13
CA PRO A 30 18.54 1.05 -45.92
C PRO A 30 18.72 1.41 -44.42
N PRO A 31 19.92 1.87 -44.01
CA PRO A 31 20.27 2.19 -42.62
C PRO A 31 19.55 3.45 -42.10
N PRO A 32 19.55 3.69 -40.77
CA PRO A 32 18.67 4.67 -40.12
C PRO A 32 18.92 6.12 -40.55
N TYR A 33 17.81 6.85 -40.66
CA TYR A 33 17.69 8.26 -41.04
C TYR A 33 18.77 9.18 -40.44
N SER A 34 19.58 9.78 -41.32
CA SER A 34 20.33 11.00 -41.04
C SER A 34 19.37 12.19 -40.98
N LEU A 35 19.53 13.07 -39.98
CA LEU A 35 18.89 14.38 -39.92
C LEU A 35 19.08 15.13 -41.24
N ALA A 36 17.97 15.34 -41.97
CA ALA A 36 17.96 16.16 -43.16
C ALA A 36 18.43 17.59 -42.83
N LYS A 37 19.41 18.05 -43.60
CA LYS A 37 19.83 19.46 -43.66
C LYS A 37 18.62 20.32 -44.09
N ASN A 38 18.43 21.45 -43.41
CA ASN A 38 17.46 22.54 -43.68
C ASN A 38 16.12 22.52 -42.89
N VAL A 39 16.20 22.60 -41.56
CA VAL A 39 15.22 23.36 -40.77
C VAL A 39 15.93 24.59 -40.24
N LYS A 40 15.60 25.78 -40.78
CA LYS A 40 16.05 27.08 -40.25
C LYS A 40 14.87 27.73 -39.55
N LEU A 41 14.98 27.92 -38.24
CA LEU A 41 14.07 28.80 -37.52
C LEU A 41 14.70 30.18 -37.37
N TYR A 42 13.97 31.22 -37.75
CA TYR A 42 14.26 32.60 -37.42
C TYR A 42 13.16 33.08 -36.47
N LEU A 43 13.37 32.91 -35.17
CA LEU A 43 12.66 33.72 -34.18
C LEU A 43 13.50 34.97 -33.98
N THR A 44 13.01 36.12 -34.44
CA THR A 44 13.58 37.43 -34.10
C THR A 44 12.49 38.14 -33.30
N ALA A 45 12.60 38.12 -31.98
CA ALA A 45 11.79 38.98 -31.13
C ALA A 45 12.57 40.28 -30.89
N HIS A 46 12.19 41.38 -31.55
CA HIS A 46 12.70 42.69 -31.17
C HIS A 46 11.86 43.22 -30.02
N LEU A 47 12.20 42.87 -28.77
CA LEU A 47 11.62 43.51 -27.58
C LEU A 47 12.06 44.97 -27.50
N SER A 48 11.49 45.82 -28.36
CA SER A 48 11.85 47.23 -28.50
C SER A 48 10.95 48.12 -27.64
N ALA A 49 11.55 49.16 -27.06
CA ALA A 49 10.89 50.44 -26.82
C ALA A 49 11.89 51.57 -27.10
N PRO A 50 11.66 52.46 -28.09
CA PRO A 50 12.36 53.72 -28.16
C PRO A 50 11.58 54.81 -27.43
N ASN A 51 12.28 55.54 -26.56
CA ASN A 51 12.00 56.91 -26.09
C ASN A 51 10.53 57.31 -25.84
N THR A 52 10.06 57.11 -24.61
CA THR A 52 9.27 58.12 -23.86
C THR A 52 9.17 57.71 -22.40
N SER A 53 9.15 58.71 -21.52
CA SER A 53 9.09 58.63 -20.06
C SER A 53 8.16 57.54 -19.50
N CYS A 54 8.71 56.67 -18.63
CA CYS A 54 8.03 55.75 -17.70
C CYS A 54 6.82 54.98 -18.23
N ILE A 55 7.03 53.70 -18.62
CA ILE A 55 6.27 52.48 -18.24
C ILE A 55 6.96 51.31 -18.98
N ARG A 56 7.53 50.34 -18.23
CA ARG A 56 8.14 49.13 -18.80
C ARG A 56 7.06 48.30 -19.52
N LYS A 57 7.34 47.74 -20.69
CA LYS A 57 6.41 46.82 -21.37
C LYS A 57 6.14 45.58 -20.48
N PRO A 58 4.88 45.15 -20.28
CA PRO A 58 4.53 44.02 -19.39
C PRO A 58 5.11 42.66 -19.80
N SER A 59 5.49 42.48 -21.06
CA SER A 59 5.79 41.18 -21.68
C SER A 59 7.00 40.43 -21.11
N VAL A 60 8.10 41.13 -20.79
CA VAL A 60 9.31 40.50 -20.19
C VAL A 60 9.08 40.14 -18.72
N ILE A 61 8.30 40.96 -18.00
CA ILE A 61 7.98 40.75 -16.58
C ILE A 61 7.17 39.45 -16.42
N TYR A 62 6.14 39.27 -17.23
CA TYR A 62 5.34 38.04 -17.21
C TYR A 62 6.18 36.80 -17.58
N SER A 63 7.12 36.91 -18.52
CA SER A 63 7.95 35.76 -18.91
C SER A 63 8.85 35.24 -17.78
N ASP A 64 9.43 36.12 -16.96
CA ASP A 64 10.23 35.74 -15.78
C ASP A 64 9.34 35.21 -14.64
N GLU A 65 8.21 35.85 -14.37
CA GLU A 65 7.26 35.41 -13.34
C GLU A 65 6.69 34.02 -13.65
N ILE A 66 6.28 33.78 -14.90
CA ILE A 66 5.80 32.48 -15.39
C ILE A 66 6.91 31.43 -15.26
N SER A 67 8.13 31.75 -15.68
CA SER A 67 9.26 30.82 -15.60
C SER A 67 9.65 30.48 -14.15
N ARG A 68 9.51 31.46 -13.23
CA ARG A 68 9.74 31.26 -11.80
C ARG A 68 8.68 30.37 -11.17
N ALA A 69 7.42 30.51 -11.60
CA ALA A 69 6.34 29.62 -11.19
C ALA A 69 6.60 28.19 -11.69
N VAL A 70 6.97 28.02 -12.96
CA VAL A 70 7.20 26.71 -13.59
C VAL A 70 8.43 25.98 -13.03
N GLU A 71 9.54 26.69 -12.77
CA GLU A 71 10.76 26.09 -12.18
C GLU A 71 10.51 25.44 -10.81
N LYS A 72 9.63 26.04 -10.00
CA LYS A 72 9.27 25.49 -8.69
C LYS A 72 8.36 24.27 -8.78
N LEU A 73 7.73 24.03 -9.93
CA LEU A 73 6.84 22.89 -10.16
C LEU A 73 7.62 21.66 -10.61
N GLN A 74 8.36 21.81 -11.71
CA GLN A 74 9.06 20.72 -12.40
C GLN A 74 10.42 21.14 -12.95
N LYS A 75 11.37 20.20 -12.95
CA LYS A 75 12.73 20.42 -13.48
C LYS A 75 12.80 20.56 -15.00
N LYS A 76 11.86 19.94 -15.73
CA LYS A 76 11.76 19.98 -17.20
C LYS A 76 10.37 20.47 -17.58
N CYS A 77 10.29 21.38 -18.54
CA CYS A 77 9.02 21.84 -19.12
C CYS A 77 9.04 21.66 -20.64
N ILE A 78 7.84 21.54 -21.22
CA ILE A 78 7.64 21.49 -22.66
C ILE A 78 7.05 22.82 -23.09
N ILE A 79 7.62 23.43 -24.12
CA ILE A 79 7.09 24.63 -24.75
C ILE A 79 6.66 24.28 -26.18
N LYS A 80 5.40 24.59 -26.49
CA LYS A 80 4.84 24.51 -27.84
C LYS A 80 4.58 25.92 -28.36
N PHE A 81 5.19 26.23 -29.49
CA PHE A 81 5.00 27.47 -30.23
C PHE A 81 4.09 27.21 -31.43
N THR A 82 3.09 28.08 -31.61
CA THR A 82 2.18 28.12 -32.76
C THR A 82 2.13 29.55 -33.31
N GLU A 83 1.40 29.80 -34.39
CA GLU A 83 1.29 31.16 -34.96
C GLU A 83 0.60 32.15 -34.02
N ALA A 84 -0.38 31.70 -33.22
CA ALA A 84 -1.20 32.56 -32.37
C ALA A 84 -0.89 32.45 -30.86
N ASN A 85 -0.42 31.28 -30.41
CA ASN A 85 -0.25 30.98 -28.99
C ASN A 85 1.10 30.32 -28.67
N MET A 86 1.58 30.58 -27.46
CA MET A 86 2.61 29.79 -26.78
C MET A 86 1.97 28.97 -25.66
N HIS A 87 2.29 27.69 -25.62
CA HIS A 87 1.85 26.77 -24.57
C HIS A 87 3.05 26.30 -23.75
N ILE A 88 2.88 26.26 -22.44
CA ILE A 88 3.78 25.65 -21.47
C ILE A 88 3.05 24.44 -20.92
N ILE A 89 3.66 23.28 -21.07
CA ILE A 89 3.08 21.99 -20.70
C ILE A 89 4.02 21.30 -19.72
N CYS A 90 3.48 20.91 -18.58
CA CYS A 90 4.15 20.18 -17.50
C CYS A 90 3.39 18.87 -17.26
N ASN A 91 4.03 17.74 -17.53
CA ASN A 91 3.40 16.42 -17.47
C ASN A 91 3.54 15.77 -16.09
N ASN A 92 2.66 14.81 -15.81
CA ASN A 92 2.65 14.07 -14.55
C ASN A 92 3.89 13.16 -14.42
N GLU A 93 4.92 13.62 -13.71
CA GLU A 93 6.01 12.77 -13.24
C GLU A 93 5.70 12.24 -11.83
N ALA A 94 5.76 10.92 -11.65
CA ALA A 94 5.40 10.22 -10.41
C ALA A 94 6.15 10.72 -9.16
N ASN A 95 7.33 11.32 -9.33
CA ASN A 95 8.16 11.84 -8.24
C ASN A 95 7.82 13.27 -7.80
N GLU A 96 6.92 13.97 -8.50
CA GLU A 96 6.70 15.41 -8.32
C GLU A 96 5.30 15.83 -7.85
N GLY A 97 4.44 14.86 -7.48
CA GLY A 97 3.17 15.12 -6.80
C GLY A 97 1.95 15.27 -7.71
N GLY A 98 2.02 14.80 -8.95
CA GLY A 98 0.86 14.64 -9.83
C GLY A 98 0.32 15.91 -10.50
N ILE A 99 0.95 17.07 -10.29
CA ILE A 99 0.48 18.34 -10.86
C ILE A 99 0.73 18.36 -12.36
N GLN A 100 -0.29 18.72 -13.13
CA GLN A 100 -0.14 19.02 -14.54
C GLN A 100 -0.38 20.52 -14.76
N VAL A 101 0.37 21.11 -15.69
CA VAL A 101 0.15 22.49 -16.14
C VAL A 101 -0.10 22.46 -17.62
N TYR A 102 -1.14 23.15 -18.04
CA TYR A 102 -1.41 23.43 -19.43
C TYR A 102 -1.69 24.92 -19.55
N SER A 103 -0.83 25.64 -20.27
CA SER A 103 -1.03 27.07 -20.49
C SER A 103 -1.46 27.39 -21.91
N GLN A 104 -2.14 28.51 -22.04
CA GLN A 104 -2.38 29.16 -23.31
C GLN A 104 -2.09 30.65 -23.16
N ILE A 105 -1.05 31.11 -23.84
CA ILE A 105 -0.58 32.50 -23.76
C ILE A 105 -0.54 33.06 -25.17
N LYS A 106 -1.18 34.20 -25.39
CA LYS A 106 -1.18 34.86 -26.71
C LYS A 106 0.22 35.34 -27.02
N VAL A 107 0.66 35.11 -28.25
CA VAL A 107 1.99 35.53 -28.71
C VAL A 107 2.16 37.04 -28.56
N ASP A 108 1.15 37.84 -28.92
CA ASP A 108 1.18 39.31 -28.86
C ASP A 108 1.36 39.86 -27.42
N SER A 109 1.07 39.03 -26.41
CA SER A 109 1.26 39.39 -25.00
C SER A 109 2.70 39.16 -24.51
N LEU A 110 3.47 38.32 -25.20
CA LEU A 110 4.85 37.96 -24.85
C LEU A 110 5.89 38.55 -25.81
N PHE A 111 5.55 38.63 -27.10
CA PHE A 111 6.46 38.99 -28.18
C PHE A 111 5.93 40.20 -28.93
N THR A 112 6.82 41.17 -29.14
CA THR A 112 6.58 42.34 -29.99
C THR A 112 6.72 42.01 -31.47
N ASP A 113 7.64 41.10 -31.80
CA ASP A 113 7.81 40.53 -33.13
C ASP A 113 7.92 39.01 -33.00
N TYR A 114 7.16 38.29 -33.81
CA TYR A 114 7.11 36.84 -33.74
C TYR A 114 7.07 36.25 -35.14
N ARG A 115 7.95 35.28 -35.38
CA ARG A 115 8.01 34.53 -36.63
C ARG A 115 8.28 33.07 -36.34
N ILE A 116 7.39 32.22 -36.87
CA ILE A 116 7.51 30.77 -36.78
C ILE A 116 7.39 30.16 -38.18
N GLN A 117 8.28 29.23 -38.51
CA GLN A 117 8.28 28.48 -39.76
C GLN A 117 8.74 27.05 -39.45
N SER A 118 7.90 26.06 -39.75
CA SER A 118 8.17 24.65 -39.44
C SER A 118 7.55 23.73 -40.49
N ASN A 119 8.23 22.63 -40.80
CA ASN A 119 7.70 21.57 -41.67
C ASN A 119 6.61 20.73 -40.99
N ALA A 120 6.22 21.08 -39.76
CA ALA A 120 5.14 20.48 -39.00
C ALA A 120 4.04 21.52 -38.74
N ASN A 121 3.37 21.99 -39.81
CA ASN A 121 2.27 22.95 -39.74
C ASN A 121 2.56 24.24 -38.96
N ASN A 122 3.78 24.79 -39.11
CA ASN A 122 4.23 25.95 -38.33
C ASN A 122 4.11 25.79 -36.81
N GLU A 123 4.14 24.55 -36.32
CA GLU A 123 4.24 24.22 -34.91
C GLU A 123 5.64 23.73 -34.57
N ILE A 124 6.12 24.12 -33.39
CA ILE A 124 7.39 23.65 -32.85
C ILE A 124 7.18 23.33 -31.38
N THR A 125 7.43 22.08 -31.02
CA THR A 125 7.36 21.63 -29.63
C THR A 125 8.73 21.16 -29.18
N MET A 126 9.19 21.69 -28.06
CA MET A 126 10.50 21.38 -27.50
C MET A 126 10.44 21.21 -26.00
N ALA A 127 11.30 20.35 -25.46
CA ALA A 127 11.47 20.18 -24.03
C ALA A 127 12.83 20.76 -23.57
N LEU A 128 12.84 21.44 -22.43
CA LEU A 128 14.02 22.09 -21.88
C LEU A 128 14.01 22.10 -20.35
N ALA A 129 15.18 22.35 -19.75
CA ALA A 129 15.30 22.47 -18.29
C ALA A 129 14.74 23.82 -17.81
N SER A 130 13.78 23.78 -16.89
CA SER A 130 13.09 24.97 -16.37
C SER A 130 14.04 25.96 -15.68
N GLU A 131 15.04 25.44 -14.95
CA GLU A 131 16.07 26.25 -14.29
C GLU A 131 16.92 27.04 -15.28
N ALA A 132 17.24 26.45 -16.43
CA ALA A 132 18.04 27.08 -17.45
C ALA A 132 17.25 28.21 -18.16
N LEU A 133 15.96 27.98 -18.41
CA LEU A 133 15.04 28.99 -18.92
C LEU A 133 14.89 30.18 -17.97
N LEU A 134 14.68 29.90 -16.68
CA LEU A 134 14.62 30.94 -15.64
C LEU A 134 15.94 31.72 -15.55
N GLY A 135 17.08 31.04 -15.65
CA GLY A 135 18.39 31.69 -15.65
C GLY A 135 18.57 32.67 -16.81
N ALA A 136 18.14 32.30 -18.02
CA ALA A 136 18.22 33.17 -19.20
C ALA A 136 17.29 34.39 -19.06
N LEU A 137 16.05 34.19 -18.58
CA LEU A 137 15.06 35.26 -18.42
C LEU A 137 15.38 36.20 -17.25
N ARG A 138 16.03 35.72 -16.19
CA ARG A 138 16.54 36.58 -15.11
C ARG A 138 17.62 37.55 -15.59
N SER A 139 18.49 37.13 -16.51
CA SER A 139 19.47 38.04 -17.13
C SER A 139 18.82 39.13 -17.99
N ALA A 140 17.61 38.86 -18.48
CA ALA A 140 16.78 39.81 -19.23
C ALA A 140 15.87 40.66 -18.32
N GLY A 141 15.68 40.25 -17.05
CA GLY A 141 14.88 40.96 -16.07
C GLY A 141 15.69 42.01 -15.30
N ALA A 142 15.21 43.26 -15.27
CA ALA A 142 15.82 44.32 -14.49
C ALA A 142 15.52 44.14 -12.98
N SER A 143 16.33 43.33 -12.30
CA SER A 143 16.38 43.32 -10.84
C SER A 143 17.06 44.60 -10.34
N SER A 144 16.58 45.18 -9.24
CA SER A 144 17.15 46.39 -8.61
C SER A 144 18.60 46.23 -8.11
N GLN A 145 19.21 45.06 -8.34
CA GLN A 145 20.59 44.72 -7.99
C GLN A 145 21.49 44.44 -9.22
N SER A 146 20.95 44.33 -10.44
CA SER A 146 21.77 44.04 -11.62
C SER A 146 22.59 45.27 -12.07
N SER A 147 23.81 45.01 -12.57
CA SER A 147 24.73 46.02 -13.11
C SER A 147 24.56 46.26 -14.62
N PHE A 148 23.49 45.70 -15.18
CA PHE A 148 23.19 45.63 -16.60
C PHE A 148 21.70 45.90 -16.80
N GLU A 149 21.38 46.92 -17.58
CA GLU A 149 20.03 47.32 -17.97
C GLU A 149 19.81 46.85 -19.42
N SER A 150 18.88 45.93 -19.62
CA SER A 150 18.59 45.32 -20.93
C SER A 150 17.59 46.16 -21.71
N ASP A 151 17.94 46.51 -22.94
CA ASP A 151 17.09 47.29 -23.85
C ASP A 151 16.36 46.41 -24.87
N GLU A 152 16.90 45.22 -25.16
CA GLU A 152 16.37 44.30 -26.18
C GLU A 152 16.74 42.85 -25.85
N VAL A 153 15.79 41.93 -26.01
CA VAL A 153 16.00 40.49 -25.80
C VAL A 153 15.47 39.75 -27.03
N VAL A 154 16.34 38.99 -27.69
CA VAL A 154 16.02 38.19 -28.88
C VAL A 154 16.11 36.72 -28.53
N MET A 155 15.00 35.99 -28.65
CA MET A 155 14.95 34.54 -28.50
C MET A 155 15.04 33.89 -29.88
N LYS A 156 15.99 32.97 -30.11
CA LYS A 156 16.15 32.28 -31.40
C LYS A 156 16.52 30.81 -31.27
N LEU A 157 16.01 29.96 -32.16
CA LEU A 157 16.50 28.59 -32.28
C LEU A 157 17.79 28.55 -33.12
N ALA A 158 18.81 27.90 -32.58
CA ALA A 158 20.10 27.73 -33.21
C ALA A 158 20.51 26.25 -33.23
N LYS A 159 21.41 25.90 -34.15
CA LYS A 159 22.06 24.58 -34.17
C LYS A 159 23.57 24.79 -34.11
N LYS A 160 24.23 24.28 -33.07
CA LYS A 160 25.68 24.43 -32.86
C LYS A 160 26.26 23.07 -32.50
N ASN A 161 27.33 22.64 -33.18
CA ASN A 161 27.97 21.34 -33.00
C ASN A 161 26.96 20.17 -33.01
N ASP A 162 26.03 20.21 -33.98
CA ASP A 162 24.92 19.25 -34.15
C ASP A 162 23.88 19.18 -33.01
N GLN A 163 23.94 20.07 -32.02
CA GLN A 163 22.95 20.20 -30.95
C GLN A 163 21.95 21.32 -31.24
N ALA A 164 20.67 21.07 -31.00
CA ALA A 164 19.61 22.08 -31.06
C ALA A 164 19.62 22.93 -29.77
N LEU A 165 19.59 24.24 -29.93
CA LEU A 165 19.69 25.21 -28.86
C LEU A 165 18.59 26.28 -28.98
N LEU A 166 18.06 26.74 -27.84
CA LEU A 166 17.27 27.96 -27.73
C LEU A 166 18.17 29.05 -27.16
N SER A 167 18.57 29.99 -28.00
CA SER A 167 19.52 31.06 -27.70
C SER A 167 18.79 32.36 -27.34
N PHE A 168 19.16 32.98 -26.23
CA PHE A 168 18.70 34.30 -25.81
C PHE A 168 19.84 35.30 -25.99
N GLU A 169 19.66 36.27 -26.87
CA GLU A 169 20.58 37.40 -27.05
C GLU A 169 20.00 38.64 -26.38
N ILE A 170 20.61 39.04 -25.27
CA ILE A 170 20.19 40.15 -24.43
C ILE A 170 21.17 41.31 -24.68
N ASN A 171 20.68 42.37 -25.30
CA ASN A 171 21.42 43.59 -25.54
C ASN A 171 21.05 44.63 -24.49
N GLY A 172 22.04 45.32 -23.94
CA GLY A 172 21.80 46.31 -22.90
C GLY A 172 23.01 47.18 -22.60
N MET A 173 22.85 48.10 -21.66
CA MET A 173 23.91 49.00 -21.19
C MET A 173 24.42 48.53 -19.82
N SER A 174 25.75 48.48 -19.69
CA SER A 174 26.40 48.34 -18.38
C SER A 174 26.32 49.65 -17.58
N ARG A 175 26.51 49.60 -16.26
CA ARG A 175 26.58 50.79 -15.38
C ARG A 175 27.59 51.87 -15.81
N ILE A 176 28.54 51.53 -16.67
CA ILE A 176 29.61 52.42 -17.17
C ILE A 176 29.22 53.02 -18.54
N GLY A 177 28.01 52.73 -19.05
CA GLY A 177 27.50 53.24 -20.32
C GLY A 177 27.92 52.46 -21.56
N HIS A 178 28.70 51.38 -21.41
CA HIS A 178 29.07 50.51 -22.54
C HIS A 178 27.94 49.56 -22.89
N ARG A 179 27.61 49.47 -24.19
CA ARG A 179 26.69 48.47 -24.73
C ARG A 179 27.33 47.09 -24.67
N GLN A 180 26.68 46.14 -23.99
CA GLN A 180 27.10 44.74 -23.92
C GLN A 180 25.99 43.84 -24.45
N ARG A 181 26.40 42.69 -24.99
CA ARG A 181 25.51 41.63 -25.46
C ARG A 181 25.81 40.36 -24.67
N VAL A 182 24.80 39.85 -24.00
CA VAL A 182 24.85 38.59 -23.24
C VAL A 182 24.10 37.53 -24.04
N THR A 183 24.70 36.36 -24.23
CA THR A 183 24.08 35.24 -24.95
C THR A 183 23.93 34.03 -24.04
N HIS A 184 22.71 33.52 -23.88
CA HIS A 184 22.43 32.26 -23.18
C HIS A 184 21.97 31.20 -24.17
N ASP A 185 22.76 30.13 -24.34
CA ASP A 185 22.42 29.00 -25.21
C ASP A 185 21.83 27.84 -24.38
N LEU A 186 20.51 27.68 -24.41
CA LEU A 186 19.81 26.59 -23.72
C LEU A 186 19.76 25.34 -24.59
N LYS A 187 20.13 24.19 -24.04
CA LYS A 187 19.93 22.91 -24.72
C LYS A 187 18.46 22.54 -24.76
N ILE A 188 17.99 22.15 -25.94
CA ILE A 188 16.59 21.74 -26.14
C ILE A 188 16.51 20.37 -26.81
N GLU A 189 15.41 19.68 -26.53
CA GLU A 189 15.02 18.44 -27.18
C GLU A 189 13.77 18.69 -28.02
N VAL A 190 13.90 18.67 -29.35
CA VAL A 190 12.76 18.83 -30.25
C VAL A 190 11.94 17.54 -30.26
N LEU A 191 10.65 17.62 -29.94
CA LEU A 191 9.78 16.45 -29.84
C LEU A 191 9.31 15.99 -31.22
N LYS A 192 9.15 14.67 -31.37
CA LYS A 192 8.62 14.07 -32.60
C LYS A 192 7.10 14.27 -32.68
N PRO A 193 6.50 14.38 -33.89
CA PRO A 193 5.05 14.56 -34.04
C PRO A 193 4.20 13.52 -33.30
N ALA A 194 4.65 12.26 -33.25
CA ALA A 194 3.96 11.19 -32.52
C ALA A 194 3.96 11.38 -30.99
N ASP A 195 4.96 12.06 -30.44
CA ASP A 195 5.02 12.38 -29.01
C ASP A 195 4.27 13.67 -28.70
N VAL A 196 4.26 14.63 -29.63
CA VAL A 196 3.42 15.85 -29.54
C VAL A 196 1.94 15.50 -29.55
N ALA A 197 1.51 14.52 -30.36
CA ALA A 197 0.12 14.06 -30.40
C ALA A 197 -0.37 13.47 -29.06
N LYS A 198 0.54 13.08 -28.17
CA LYS A 198 0.22 12.60 -26.81
C LYS A 198 0.06 13.74 -25.80
N LEU A 199 0.50 14.95 -26.14
CA LEU A 199 0.39 16.14 -25.30
C LEU A 199 -1.01 16.74 -25.49
N THR A 200 -1.96 16.20 -24.74
CA THR A 200 -3.35 16.68 -24.73
C THR A 200 -3.67 17.31 -23.38
N GLU A 201 -4.56 18.29 -23.39
CA GLU A 201 -5.05 18.90 -22.15
C GLU A 201 -5.75 17.83 -21.27
N PRO A 202 -5.53 17.84 -19.94
CA PRO A 202 -6.15 16.86 -19.06
C PRO A 202 -7.69 16.90 -19.13
N LEU A 203 -8.31 15.75 -19.42
CA LEU A 203 -9.76 15.60 -19.39
C LEU A 203 -10.25 15.61 -17.93
N CYS A 204 -11.01 16.63 -17.56
CA CYS A 204 -11.57 16.79 -16.22
C CYS A 204 -13.11 16.78 -16.27
N PRO A 205 -13.80 16.31 -15.20
CA PRO A 205 -15.24 16.45 -15.07
C PRO A 205 -15.68 17.92 -15.09
N THR A 206 -16.96 18.14 -15.34
CA THR A 206 -17.59 19.47 -15.19
C THR A 206 -17.40 19.96 -13.75
N PRO A 207 -16.86 21.17 -13.52
CA PRO A 207 -16.70 21.70 -12.18
C PRO A 207 -18.04 21.88 -11.45
N ASP A 208 -18.08 21.49 -10.18
CA ASP A 208 -19.27 21.64 -9.33
C ASP A 208 -19.41 23.06 -8.79
N LEU A 209 -18.29 23.78 -8.65
CA LEU A 209 -18.21 25.12 -8.10
C LEU A 209 -17.03 25.90 -8.65
N HIS A 210 -17.24 27.19 -8.91
CA HIS A 210 -16.20 28.18 -9.17
C HIS A 210 -16.09 29.16 -8.01
N ILE A 211 -14.88 29.41 -7.51
CA ILE A 211 -14.63 30.35 -6.43
C ILE A 211 -13.33 31.13 -6.66
N LEU A 212 -13.36 32.43 -6.39
CA LEU A 212 -12.19 33.30 -6.40
C LEU A 212 -11.35 33.04 -5.13
N LEU A 213 -10.08 32.66 -5.30
CA LEU A 213 -9.20 32.41 -4.18
C LEU A 213 -8.74 33.74 -3.52
N PRO A 214 -8.61 33.77 -2.18
CA PRO A 214 -7.88 34.83 -1.49
C PRO A 214 -6.45 34.96 -2.01
N LYS A 215 -5.81 36.10 -1.75
CA LYS A 215 -4.42 36.37 -2.18
C LYS A 215 -3.51 35.17 -1.92
N LEU A 216 -2.94 34.61 -2.99
CA LEU A 216 -2.19 33.35 -2.93
C LEU A 216 -1.03 33.39 -1.93
N GLN A 217 -0.39 34.54 -1.72
CA GLN A 217 0.67 34.71 -0.72
C GLN A 217 0.18 34.47 0.73
N SER A 218 -1.06 34.87 1.03
CA SER A 218 -1.68 34.64 2.34
C SER A 218 -2.00 33.15 2.51
N LEU A 219 -2.62 32.53 1.49
CA LEU A 219 -2.90 31.09 1.47
C LEU A 219 -1.63 30.28 1.66
N ARG A 220 -0.54 30.66 0.99
CA ARG A 220 0.78 30.04 1.12
C ARG A 220 1.26 30.02 2.56
N THR A 221 1.22 31.17 3.24
CA THR A 221 1.67 31.31 4.64
C THR A 221 0.91 30.36 5.57
N ILE A 222 -0.39 30.15 5.30
CA ILE A 222 -1.23 29.23 6.07
C ILE A 222 -0.87 27.78 5.73
N VAL A 223 -0.83 27.43 4.45
CA VAL A 223 -0.53 26.06 4.00
C VAL A 223 0.87 25.60 4.42
N GLU A 224 1.85 26.50 4.48
CA GLU A 224 3.19 26.20 5.03
C GLU A 224 3.15 25.78 6.51
N ARG A 225 2.21 26.32 7.29
CA ARG A 225 1.98 25.93 8.69
C ARG A 225 1.13 24.67 8.82
N LEU A 226 0.29 24.36 7.83
CA LEU A 226 -0.53 23.15 7.81
C LEU A 226 0.26 21.91 7.35
N LYS A 227 1.26 22.09 6.46
CA LYS A 227 2.08 21.01 5.89
C LYS A 227 2.73 20.08 6.94
N PRO A 228 3.32 20.56 8.05
CA PRO A 228 3.89 19.66 9.05
C PRO A 228 2.85 18.82 9.81
N LEU A 229 1.57 19.16 9.71
CA LEU A 229 0.48 18.46 10.40
C LEU A 229 -0.12 17.33 9.56
N SER A 230 -0.14 17.48 8.23
CA SER A 230 -0.66 16.47 7.31
C SER A 230 -0.11 16.66 5.89
N ASP A 231 0.23 15.54 5.24
CA ASP A 231 0.61 15.51 3.82
C ASP A 231 -0.58 15.72 2.87
N VAL A 232 -1.81 15.66 3.38
CA VAL A 232 -3.05 15.98 2.65
C VAL A 232 -3.84 17.09 3.31
N MET A 233 -4.50 17.90 2.48
CA MET A 233 -5.41 18.96 2.90
C MET A 233 -6.72 18.90 2.12
N SER A 234 -7.83 19.16 2.79
CA SER A 234 -9.15 19.31 2.17
C SER A 234 -9.38 20.78 1.85
N ILE A 235 -9.74 21.05 0.60
CA ILE A 235 -10.19 22.34 0.09
C ILE A 235 -11.70 22.22 -0.08
N GLN A 236 -12.46 23.04 0.64
CA GLN A 236 -13.92 23.02 0.60
C GLN A 236 -14.46 24.40 0.26
N ALA A 237 -15.48 24.48 -0.59
CA ALA A 237 -16.15 25.73 -0.88
C ALA A 237 -17.63 25.53 -1.23
N ASN A 238 -18.45 26.57 -1.15
CA ASN A 238 -19.86 26.52 -1.51
C ASN A 238 -20.36 27.74 -2.31
N ASN A 239 -21.61 27.68 -2.76
CA ASN A 239 -22.27 28.77 -3.48
C ASN A 239 -22.60 29.98 -2.59
N ASN A 240 -22.50 29.84 -1.27
CA ASN A 240 -22.62 30.91 -0.29
C ASN A 240 -21.27 31.54 0.08
N LYS A 241 -20.35 31.67 -0.89
CA LYS A 241 -19.14 32.48 -0.76
C LYS A 241 -18.18 32.06 0.35
N ARG A 242 -18.20 30.78 0.74
CA ARG A 242 -17.37 30.24 1.82
C ARG A 242 -16.25 29.39 1.24
N LEU A 243 -15.02 29.58 1.72
CA LEU A 243 -13.85 28.73 1.43
C LEU A 243 -13.25 28.23 2.74
N VAL A 244 -12.95 26.94 2.83
CA VAL A 244 -12.33 26.31 4.00
C VAL A 244 -11.15 25.46 3.55
N LEU A 245 -9.98 25.71 4.15
CA LEU A 245 -8.81 24.84 4.06
C LEU A 245 -8.67 24.07 5.38
N SER A 246 -8.50 22.75 5.31
CA SER A 246 -8.36 21.94 6.51
C SER A 246 -7.33 20.83 6.38
N VAL A 247 -6.67 20.54 7.50
CA VAL A 247 -5.81 19.37 7.67
C VAL A 247 -6.24 18.60 8.91
N GLU A 248 -6.25 17.28 8.80
CA GLU A 248 -6.64 16.39 9.87
C GLU A 248 -5.55 15.32 10.06
N SER A 249 -5.10 15.18 11.30
CA SER A 249 -4.14 14.17 11.74
C SER A 249 -4.75 13.39 12.91
N GLU A 250 -4.10 12.31 13.33
CA GLU A 250 -4.55 11.48 14.47
C GLU A 250 -4.62 12.24 15.80
N VAL A 251 -4.07 13.47 15.87
CA VAL A 251 -3.91 14.22 17.12
C VAL A 251 -4.60 15.58 17.07
N VAL A 252 -4.73 16.18 15.89
CA VAL A 252 -5.27 17.53 15.72
C VAL A 252 -5.94 17.70 14.37
N LYS A 253 -7.08 18.39 14.39
CA LYS A 253 -7.76 18.94 13.21
C LYS A 253 -7.63 20.45 13.22
N VAL A 254 -7.10 21.02 12.14
CA VAL A 254 -6.94 22.47 11.97
C VAL A 254 -7.70 22.90 10.73
N GLN A 255 -8.54 23.93 10.88
CA GLN A 255 -9.33 24.50 9.80
C GLN A 255 -9.09 26.00 9.73
N THR A 256 -9.01 26.54 8.52
CA THR A 256 -8.94 27.97 8.25
C THR A 256 -10.05 28.30 7.27
N GLU A 257 -10.85 29.30 7.62
CA GLU A 257 -12.08 29.66 6.93
C GLU A 257 -12.00 31.10 6.43
N TRP A 258 -12.50 31.31 5.20
CA TRP A 258 -12.77 32.61 4.61
C TRP A 258 -14.26 32.70 4.32
N THR A 259 -14.85 33.79 4.76
CA THR A 259 -16.21 34.21 4.40
C THR A 259 -16.12 35.28 3.31
N ASP A 260 -17.22 35.52 2.60
CA ASP A 260 -17.34 36.59 1.61
C ASP A 260 -16.40 36.48 0.41
N CYS A 261 -16.07 35.25 0.00
CA CYS A 261 -15.40 34.99 -1.27
C CYS A 261 -16.31 35.30 -2.48
N GLU A 262 -15.76 35.46 -3.68
CA GLU A 262 -16.57 35.69 -4.87
C GLU A 262 -16.74 34.39 -5.66
N ASN A 263 -17.97 34.09 -6.09
CA ASN A 263 -18.25 32.97 -6.97
C ASN A 263 -18.52 33.54 -8.37
N PRO A 264 -17.63 33.36 -9.35
CA PRO A 264 -17.83 33.88 -10.70
C PRO A 264 -19.09 33.26 -11.32
N THR A 265 -19.98 34.08 -11.86
CA THR A 265 -21.12 33.60 -12.66
C THR A 265 -20.62 33.24 -14.06
N SER A 266 -20.84 32.00 -14.49
CA SER A 266 -20.62 31.60 -15.87
C SER A 266 -21.52 32.44 -16.79
N ASN A 267 -20.94 33.34 -17.57
CA ASN A 267 -21.62 34.01 -18.69
C ASN A 267 -21.76 33.05 -19.88
N VAL A 268 -22.24 31.84 -19.64
CA VAL A 268 -22.67 30.92 -20.69
C VAL A 268 -24.18 31.09 -20.73
N GLU A 269 -24.70 31.66 -21.82
CA GLU A 269 -26.14 31.62 -22.08
C GLU A 269 -26.58 30.15 -21.97
N PRO A 270 -27.62 29.83 -21.17
CA PRO A 270 -28.11 28.47 -21.10
C PRO A 270 -28.54 28.08 -22.53
N GLU A 271 -27.95 27.02 -23.08
CA GLU A 271 -28.66 26.29 -24.13
C GLU A 271 -29.91 25.72 -23.45
N GLU A 272 -31.04 26.39 -23.65
CA GLU A 272 -32.33 26.01 -23.11
C GLU A 272 -32.70 24.62 -23.66
N ASP A 273 -32.46 23.57 -22.87
CA ASP A 273 -33.19 22.32 -22.99
C ASP A 273 -34.48 22.45 -22.15
N PRO A 274 -35.69 22.48 -22.75
CA PRO A 274 -36.90 22.88 -22.04
C PRO A 274 -37.41 21.94 -20.94
N ASP A 275 -36.76 20.79 -20.72
CA ASP A 275 -37.24 19.71 -19.84
C ASP A 275 -36.38 19.47 -18.58
N GLU A 276 -35.36 20.28 -18.29
CA GLU A 276 -34.67 20.24 -16.99
C GLU A 276 -35.26 21.29 -16.03
N GLU A 277 -36.16 20.85 -15.14
CA GLU A 277 -36.50 21.62 -13.95
C GLU A 277 -35.19 21.91 -13.18
N ALA A 278 -34.78 23.18 -13.16
CA ALA A 278 -33.59 23.62 -12.45
C ALA A 278 -33.71 23.29 -10.95
N GLU A 279 -33.16 22.15 -10.55
CA GLU A 279 -32.96 21.82 -9.14
C GLU A 279 -32.20 22.96 -8.50
N THR A 280 -32.87 23.73 -7.64
CA THR A 280 -32.26 24.79 -6.85
C THR A 280 -31.31 24.14 -5.86
N LYS A 281 -30.06 23.91 -6.27
CA LYS A 281 -28.99 23.35 -5.42
C LYS A 281 -28.86 24.22 -4.18
N ASP A 282 -28.94 23.60 -3.00
CA ASP A 282 -28.79 24.31 -1.72
C ASP A 282 -27.47 25.10 -1.72
N PRO A 283 -27.52 26.44 -1.63
CA PRO A 283 -26.34 27.30 -1.74
C PRO A 283 -25.32 27.07 -0.61
N THR A 284 -25.72 26.39 0.47
CA THR A 284 -24.86 26.07 1.61
C THR A 284 -24.03 24.79 1.40
N THR A 285 -24.33 23.99 0.37
CA THR A 285 -23.64 22.72 0.07
C THR A 285 -22.15 22.92 -0.17
N MET A 286 -21.32 22.28 0.67
CA MET A 286 -19.86 22.37 0.58
C MET A 286 -19.30 21.29 -0.35
N TYR A 287 -18.74 21.72 -1.48
CA TYR A 287 -17.97 20.88 -2.39
C TYR A 287 -16.55 20.75 -1.86
N SER A 288 -16.02 19.54 -1.79
CA SER A 288 -14.72 19.24 -1.18
C SER A 288 -13.83 18.46 -2.13
N VAL A 289 -12.55 18.82 -2.15
CA VAL A 289 -11.49 18.05 -2.81
C VAL A 289 -10.31 17.90 -1.86
N THR A 290 -9.82 16.68 -1.70
CA THR A 290 -8.64 16.38 -0.87
C THR A 290 -7.42 16.32 -1.77
N VAL A 291 -6.44 17.20 -1.57
CA VAL A 291 -5.23 17.30 -2.38
C VAL A 291 -3.98 17.14 -1.51
N SER A 292 -2.85 16.84 -2.15
CA SER A 292 -1.56 16.77 -1.49
C SER A 292 -1.18 18.18 -1.05
N THR A 293 -0.92 18.37 0.24
CA THR A 293 -0.51 19.66 0.81
C THR A 293 0.78 20.14 0.14
N ARG A 294 1.66 19.20 -0.25
CA ARG A 294 2.88 19.49 -1.01
C ARG A 294 2.57 20.00 -2.42
N SER A 295 1.60 19.39 -3.09
CA SER A 295 1.23 19.75 -4.46
C SER A 295 0.51 21.10 -4.51
N PHE A 296 -0.39 21.36 -3.57
CA PHE A 296 -1.04 22.66 -3.44
C PHE A 296 -0.03 23.76 -3.08
N LEU A 297 0.93 23.48 -2.18
CA LEU A 297 2.00 24.42 -1.86
C LEU A 297 2.92 24.72 -3.05
N LYS A 298 3.18 23.72 -3.91
CA LYS A 298 3.91 23.90 -5.17
C LYS A 298 3.16 24.87 -6.10
N PHE A 299 1.85 24.70 -6.28
CA PHE A 299 0.99 25.64 -7.02
C PHE A 299 1.09 27.06 -6.46
N LEU A 300 1.03 27.25 -5.14
CA LEU A 300 1.07 28.58 -4.51
C LEU A 300 2.38 29.37 -4.77
N ASN A 301 3.40 28.78 -5.42
CA ASN A 301 4.52 29.55 -5.98
C ASN A 301 4.11 30.44 -7.18
N SER A 302 2.94 30.23 -7.78
CA SER A 302 2.37 31.05 -8.85
C SER A 302 1.85 32.41 -8.40
N HIS A 303 1.88 32.72 -7.10
CA HIS A 303 1.54 34.05 -6.55
C HIS A 303 2.34 35.20 -7.16
N VAL A 304 3.46 34.90 -7.82
CA VAL A 304 4.28 35.88 -8.54
C VAL A 304 3.72 36.26 -9.91
N VAL A 305 2.79 35.49 -10.48
CA VAL A 305 2.28 35.66 -11.86
C VAL A 305 0.98 36.45 -11.92
N SER A 306 0.12 36.33 -10.91
CA SER A 306 -1.23 36.91 -10.93
C SER A 306 -1.69 37.42 -9.57
N THR A 307 -2.56 38.43 -9.60
CA THR A 307 -3.33 38.92 -8.46
C THR A 307 -4.66 38.18 -8.28
N THR A 308 -5.15 37.48 -9.31
CA THR A 308 -6.50 36.89 -9.35
C THR A 308 -6.45 35.43 -9.78
N THR A 309 -7.05 34.53 -9.01
CA THR A 309 -7.06 33.09 -9.31
C THR A 309 -8.44 32.52 -9.08
N ILE A 310 -8.96 31.83 -10.08
CA ILE A 310 -10.23 31.10 -9.99
C ILE A 310 -9.91 29.64 -9.71
N ALA A 311 -10.45 29.11 -8.62
CA ALA A 311 -10.44 27.69 -8.32
C ALA A 311 -11.77 27.07 -8.73
N CYS A 312 -11.69 25.99 -9.50
CA CYS A 312 -12.83 25.18 -9.89
C CYS A 312 -12.70 23.83 -9.19
N LEU A 313 -13.68 23.50 -8.36
CA LEU A 313 -13.69 22.27 -7.60
C LEU A 313 -14.51 21.23 -8.37
N CYS A 314 -13.86 20.16 -8.81
CA CYS A 314 -14.53 18.93 -9.23
C CYS A 314 -14.49 18.01 -8.00
N ALA A 315 -15.57 17.97 -7.23
CA ALA A 315 -15.67 17.26 -5.96
C ALA A 315 -15.11 15.84 -6.11
N HIS A 316 -14.23 15.43 -5.19
CA HIS A 316 -13.61 14.09 -5.19
C HIS A 316 -12.69 13.73 -6.37
N HIS A 317 -12.57 14.59 -7.39
CA HIS A 317 -11.79 14.32 -8.61
C HIS A 317 -10.50 15.14 -8.69
N CYS A 318 -10.63 16.47 -8.71
CA CYS A 318 -9.48 17.38 -8.88
C CYS A 318 -9.86 18.82 -8.56
N VAL A 319 -8.85 19.66 -8.37
CA VAL A 319 -9.01 21.11 -8.40
C VAL A 319 -8.32 21.66 -9.64
N ILE A 320 -9.06 22.46 -10.41
CA ILE A 320 -8.56 23.17 -11.58
C ILE A 320 -8.35 24.63 -11.17
N LEU A 321 -7.15 25.17 -11.37
CA LEU A 321 -6.79 26.50 -10.91
C LEU A 321 -6.37 27.34 -12.11
N TYR A 322 -7.18 28.36 -12.43
CA TYR A 322 -6.91 29.30 -13.52
C TYR A 322 -6.19 30.52 -12.96
N VAL A 323 -4.91 30.66 -13.33
CA VAL A 323 -4.08 31.81 -12.97
C VAL A 323 -3.93 32.69 -14.20
N TYR A 324 -4.63 33.82 -14.21
CA TYR A 324 -4.64 34.76 -15.33
C TYR A 324 -3.38 35.62 -15.34
N ILE A 325 -2.76 35.80 -16.51
CA ILE A 325 -1.59 36.65 -16.69
C ILE A 325 -2.09 38.07 -17.04
N GLY A 326 -2.01 38.99 -16.08
CA GLY A 326 -2.59 40.34 -16.18
C GLY A 326 -3.95 40.49 -15.51
N ASP A 327 -4.64 41.60 -15.78
CA ASP A 327 -6.02 41.81 -15.32
C ASP A 327 -6.99 40.91 -16.13
N VAL A 328 -8.06 40.42 -15.51
CA VAL A 328 -8.97 39.41 -16.09
C VAL A 328 -9.63 39.91 -17.38
N ALA A 329 -9.87 41.22 -17.49
CA ALA A 329 -10.48 41.85 -18.68
C ALA A 329 -9.55 41.91 -19.90
N ASP A 330 -8.23 41.99 -19.67
CA ASP A 330 -7.19 42.16 -20.70
C ASP A 330 -6.14 41.03 -20.66
N ALA A 331 -6.52 39.86 -20.16
CA ALA A 331 -5.58 38.78 -19.86
C ALA A 331 -4.82 38.33 -21.13
N GLY A 332 -3.50 38.41 -21.06
CA GLY A 332 -2.60 37.97 -22.14
C GLY A 332 -2.48 36.45 -22.25
N GLY A 333 -2.97 35.72 -21.26
CA GLY A 333 -2.99 34.26 -21.23
C GLY A 333 -3.44 33.70 -19.88
N VAL A 334 -3.56 32.39 -19.82
CA VAL A 334 -3.91 31.64 -18.60
C VAL A 334 -2.94 30.50 -18.37
N LEU A 335 -2.49 30.35 -17.11
CA LEU A 335 -1.83 29.15 -16.62
C LEU A 335 -2.87 28.29 -15.90
N THR A 336 -3.23 27.15 -16.47
CA THR A 336 -4.18 26.22 -15.86
C THR A 336 -3.41 25.12 -15.14
N PHE A 337 -3.61 25.03 -13.82
CA PHE A 337 -3.04 23.98 -13.00
C PHE A 337 -4.10 22.94 -12.69
N TYR A 338 -3.74 21.68 -12.91
CA TYR A 338 -4.57 20.53 -12.60
C TYR A 338 -3.93 19.80 -11.42
N ILE A 339 -4.59 19.85 -10.27
CA ILE A 339 -4.15 19.12 -9.08
C ILE A 339 -5.13 17.98 -8.87
N PRO A 340 -4.72 16.72 -9.14
CA PRO A 340 -5.59 15.58 -8.89
C PRO A 340 -5.88 15.48 -7.39
N ALA A 341 -7.08 15.01 -7.06
CA ALA A 341 -7.36 14.59 -5.70
C ALA A 341 -6.28 13.56 -5.30
N SER A 342 -5.63 13.79 -4.16
CA SER A 342 -4.71 12.78 -3.63
C SER A 342 -5.51 11.54 -3.35
N SER A 343 -5.05 10.40 -3.86
CA SER A 343 -5.63 9.07 -3.61
C SER A 343 -5.39 8.61 -2.17
N ILE A 344 -5.68 9.47 -1.21
CA ILE A 344 -6.40 9.05 -0.02
C ILE A 344 -7.86 9.23 -0.43
N GLN A 345 -8.51 8.14 -0.89
CA GLN A 345 -9.96 8.10 -1.03
C GLN A 345 -10.59 8.65 0.27
N VAL A 346 -11.03 9.90 0.19
CA VAL A 346 -11.98 10.52 1.10
C VAL A 346 -13.00 11.11 0.14
N ASP A 347 -13.86 10.24 -0.37
CA ASP A 347 -15.03 10.67 -1.11
C ASP A 347 -16.15 10.89 -0.11
N GLY A 348 -16.66 12.11 -0.15
CA GLY A 348 -17.81 12.57 0.59
C GLY A 348 -18.73 13.36 -0.34
N LYS A 349 -19.54 12.60 -1.10
CA LYS A 349 -20.97 12.84 -1.44
C LYS A 349 -21.33 13.46 -2.79
N GLY A 350 -21.83 12.60 -3.67
CA GLY A 350 -23.16 12.68 -4.28
C GLY A 350 -23.93 11.42 -3.88
N GLU A 351 -25.24 11.51 -3.72
CA GLU A 351 -26.05 10.69 -2.81
C GLU A 351 -26.10 9.19 -3.16
N GLY A 352 -26.00 8.36 -2.12
CA GLY A 352 -26.22 6.91 -2.21
C GLY A 352 -25.06 5.99 -1.78
N LEU A 353 -23.89 6.49 -1.38
CA LEU A 353 -22.84 5.63 -0.80
C LEU A 353 -22.21 6.25 0.44
N HIS A 354 -22.67 5.75 1.59
CA HIS A 354 -21.88 5.45 2.78
C HIS A 354 -20.44 6.02 2.89
N LYS A 355 -20.25 7.02 3.76
CA LYS A 355 -18.94 7.48 4.28
C LYS A 355 -18.05 6.28 4.67
N LEU A 356 -16.95 6.05 3.96
CA LEU A 356 -15.91 5.10 4.37
C LEU A 356 -14.91 5.79 5.31
N ASP A 357 -14.55 5.08 6.39
CA ASP A 357 -13.58 5.48 7.41
C ASP A 357 -12.19 5.75 6.80
N PRO A 358 -11.47 6.85 7.11
CA PRO A 358 -10.09 7.07 6.66
C PRO A 358 -9.10 5.91 6.97
N ASN A 359 -9.39 5.08 7.97
CA ASN A 359 -8.64 3.83 8.21
C ASN A 359 -8.85 2.78 7.10
N ALA A 360 -10.04 2.73 6.48
CA ALA A 360 -10.34 1.82 5.38
C ALA A 360 -9.55 2.16 4.11
N THR A 361 -9.23 3.45 3.88
CA THR A 361 -8.44 3.91 2.73
C THR A 361 -6.96 3.56 2.85
N ARG A 362 -6.37 3.75 4.03
CA ARG A 362 -4.98 3.29 4.30
C ARG A 362 -4.86 1.78 4.19
N LEU A 363 -5.84 1.05 4.73
CA LEU A 363 -5.93 -0.40 4.61
C LEU A 363 -6.01 -0.80 3.13
N THR A 364 -6.88 -0.18 2.34
CA THR A 364 -7.03 -0.48 0.91
C THR A 364 -5.73 -0.27 0.13
N THR A 365 -4.97 0.80 0.40
CA THR A 365 -3.68 1.06 -0.24
C THR A 365 -2.62 0.03 0.16
N PHE A 366 -2.55 -0.32 1.46
CA PHE A 366 -1.68 -1.38 1.96
C PHE A 366 -1.99 -2.72 1.29
N LEU A 367 -3.27 -3.10 1.23
CA LEU A 367 -3.72 -4.35 0.63
C LEU A 367 -3.51 -4.39 -0.89
N LYS A 368 -3.67 -3.25 -1.58
CA LYS A 368 -3.34 -3.15 -3.02
C LYS A 368 -1.86 -3.43 -3.28
N ALA A 369 -0.96 -2.95 -2.42
CA ALA A 369 0.46 -3.25 -2.50
C ALA A 369 0.74 -4.73 -2.14
N GLU A 370 0.09 -5.25 -1.10
CA GLU A 370 0.26 -6.63 -0.62
C GLU A 370 -0.18 -7.69 -1.65
N MET A 371 -1.28 -7.43 -2.38
CA MET A 371 -1.82 -8.35 -3.39
C MET A 371 -1.31 -8.08 -4.82
N PHE A 372 -0.41 -7.10 -5.02
CA PHE A 372 0.18 -6.81 -6.32
C PHE A 372 0.83 -8.07 -6.92
N ASP A 373 0.62 -8.32 -8.22
CA ASP A 373 1.06 -9.54 -8.95
C ASP A 373 0.48 -10.90 -8.49
N SER A 374 -0.60 -10.93 -7.68
CA SER A 374 -1.22 -12.19 -7.18
C SER A 374 -2.74 -12.25 -7.33
N THR A 375 -3.24 -11.65 -8.42
CA THR A 375 -4.69 -11.55 -8.65
C THR A 375 -5.12 -12.11 -10.00
N PRO A 376 -5.15 -13.44 -10.19
CA PRO A 376 -5.81 -14.03 -11.35
C PRO A 376 -7.27 -13.60 -11.41
N ASN A 377 -7.68 -13.06 -12.56
CA ASN A 377 -9.05 -12.63 -12.79
C ASN A 377 -9.64 -13.35 -14.00
N ASN A 378 -10.97 -13.50 -14.01
CA ASN A 378 -11.71 -14.19 -15.07
C ASN A 378 -11.34 -15.66 -15.20
N ALA A 379 -11.26 -16.34 -14.07
CA ALA A 379 -11.09 -17.78 -14.03
C ALA A 379 -12.34 -18.49 -14.58
N ARG A 380 -12.21 -19.10 -15.76
CA ARG A 380 -13.29 -19.86 -16.40
C ARG A 380 -13.56 -21.16 -15.64
N GLY A 381 -14.84 -21.49 -15.43
CA GLY A 381 -15.26 -22.69 -14.68
C GLY A 381 -15.07 -22.59 -13.16
N PHE A 382 -14.70 -21.41 -12.65
CA PHE A 382 -14.37 -21.23 -11.23
C PHE A 382 -15.55 -21.45 -10.28
N LEU A 383 -16.79 -21.20 -10.70
CA LEU A 383 -17.97 -21.43 -9.85
C LEU A 383 -18.08 -22.91 -9.46
N THR A 384 -18.01 -23.82 -10.43
CA THR A 384 -17.98 -25.27 -10.22
C THR A 384 -16.70 -25.73 -9.52
N LEU A 385 -15.62 -24.95 -9.59
CA LEU A 385 -14.40 -25.22 -8.84
C LEU A 385 -14.52 -24.85 -7.36
N ALA A 386 -15.16 -23.71 -7.06
CA ALA A 386 -15.40 -23.24 -5.71
C ALA A 386 -16.48 -24.07 -4.99
N PHE A 387 -17.44 -24.58 -5.77
CA PHE A 387 -18.51 -25.46 -5.30
C PHE A 387 -18.67 -26.66 -6.26
N PRO A 388 -17.84 -27.71 -6.17
CA PRO A 388 -17.97 -28.90 -7.02
C PRO A 388 -19.36 -29.54 -6.97
N ASP A 389 -19.88 -29.92 -8.15
CA ASP A 389 -21.23 -30.49 -8.28
C ASP A 389 -21.41 -31.76 -7.43
N ASP A 390 -20.39 -32.63 -7.42
CA ASP A 390 -20.38 -33.88 -6.66
C ASP A 390 -20.39 -33.68 -5.13
N SER A 391 -20.06 -32.47 -4.68
CA SER A 391 -20.02 -32.08 -3.27
C SER A 391 -21.26 -31.29 -2.83
N LEU A 392 -22.15 -30.93 -3.74
CA LEU A 392 -23.39 -30.23 -3.41
C LEU A 392 -24.41 -31.20 -2.77
N PRO A 393 -25.11 -30.80 -1.69
CA PRO A 393 -26.14 -31.63 -1.06
C PRO A 393 -27.38 -31.85 -1.95
N ILE A 394 -27.57 -31.01 -2.97
CA ILE A 394 -28.59 -31.15 -4.00
C ILE A 394 -27.96 -30.73 -5.34
N SER A 395 -28.13 -31.54 -6.38
CA SER A 395 -27.69 -31.18 -7.73
C SER A 395 -28.40 -29.93 -8.23
N VAL A 396 -27.72 -29.09 -9.02
CA VAL A 396 -28.30 -27.86 -9.59
C VAL A 396 -29.62 -28.12 -10.32
N SER A 397 -29.71 -29.19 -11.12
CA SER A 397 -30.94 -29.54 -11.85
C SER A 397 -32.14 -29.81 -10.93
N ASN A 398 -31.95 -30.62 -9.87
CA ASN A 398 -32.99 -30.88 -8.88
C ASN A 398 -33.41 -29.61 -8.11
N ALA A 399 -32.46 -28.72 -7.81
CA ALA A 399 -32.75 -27.45 -7.16
C ALA A 399 -33.57 -26.51 -8.07
N VAL A 400 -33.25 -26.45 -9.35
CA VAL A 400 -34.03 -25.70 -10.35
C VAL A 400 -35.46 -26.25 -10.45
N GLU A 401 -35.63 -27.58 -10.50
CA GLU A 401 -36.97 -28.19 -10.48
C GLU A 401 -37.77 -27.85 -9.21
N LEU A 402 -37.11 -27.82 -8.06
CA LEU A 402 -37.73 -27.44 -6.79
C LEU A 402 -38.23 -25.99 -6.84
N LEU A 403 -37.41 -25.06 -7.34
CA LEU A 403 -37.75 -23.65 -7.46
C LEU A 403 -38.88 -23.40 -8.46
N LEU A 404 -38.94 -24.18 -9.55
CA LEU A 404 -40.06 -24.19 -10.49
C LEU A 404 -41.36 -24.66 -9.82
N LYS A 405 -41.30 -25.74 -9.03
CA LYS A 405 -42.48 -26.28 -8.30
C LYS A 405 -43.00 -25.32 -7.24
N GLN A 406 -42.11 -24.60 -6.57
CA GLN A 406 -42.47 -23.60 -5.55
C GLN A 406 -42.85 -22.24 -6.14
N GLY A 407 -42.71 -22.06 -7.46
CA GLY A 407 -43.06 -20.82 -8.15
C GLY A 407 -42.11 -19.67 -7.86
N THR A 408 -40.88 -19.93 -7.41
CA THR A 408 -39.80 -18.93 -7.26
C THR A 408 -39.07 -18.70 -8.59
N LEU A 409 -39.09 -19.72 -9.46
CA LEU A 409 -38.60 -19.67 -10.84
C LEU A 409 -39.77 -20.04 -11.76
N ALA A 410 -39.80 -19.47 -12.96
CA ALA A 410 -40.75 -19.80 -14.02
C ALA A 410 -40.03 -19.98 -15.36
N LYS A 411 -40.75 -20.44 -16.38
CA LYS A 411 -40.27 -20.44 -17.77
C LYS A 411 -41.01 -19.36 -18.53
N ASP A 412 -40.27 -18.52 -19.25
CA ASP A 412 -40.85 -17.54 -20.17
C ASP A 412 -41.41 -18.22 -21.44
N ASP A 413 -42.00 -17.44 -22.34
CA ASP A 413 -42.58 -17.93 -23.60
C ASP A 413 -41.57 -18.63 -24.52
N LYS A 414 -40.27 -18.42 -24.30
CA LYS A 414 -39.17 -19.07 -25.03
C LYS A 414 -38.59 -20.27 -24.29
N GLY A 415 -39.16 -20.63 -23.14
CA GLY A 415 -38.70 -21.73 -22.29
C GLY A 415 -37.48 -21.40 -21.43
N LYS A 416 -37.04 -20.13 -21.37
CA LYS A 416 -35.91 -19.67 -20.56
C LYS A 416 -36.36 -19.51 -19.11
N HIS A 417 -35.50 -19.93 -18.17
CA HIS A 417 -35.73 -19.75 -16.74
C HIS A 417 -35.70 -18.26 -16.36
N VAL A 418 -36.71 -17.81 -15.62
CA VAL A 418 -36.86 -16.42 -15.14
C VAL A 418 -37.33 -16.38 -13.69
N TRP A 419 -36.81 -15.44 -12.91
CA TRP A 419 -37.20 -15.23 -11.52
C TRP A 419 -38.62 -14.66 -11.44
N THR A 420 -39.48 -15.22 -10.58
CA THR A 420 -40.84 -14.71 -10.37
C THR A 420 -40.91 -13.55 -9.39
N ALA A 421 -39.92 -13.45 -8.50
CA ALA A 421 -39.74 -12.32 -7.59
C ALA A 421 -38.80 -11.29 -8.22
N GLY A 422 -39.21 -10.02 -8.21
CA GLY A 422 -38.37 -8.91 -8.67
C GLY A 422 -37.28 -8.55 -7.65
N ILE A 423 -36.12 -8.10 -8.15
CA ILE A 423 -34.96 -7.69 -7.33
C ILE A 423 -34.99 -6.17 -7.09
N GLY A 424 -36.13 -5.68 -6.60
CA GLY A 424 -36.54 -4.26 -6.62
C GLY A 424 -35.43 -3.22 -6.40
N GLY A 425 -35.36 -2.23 -7.29
CA GLY A 425 -34.46 -1.06 -7.18
C GLY A 425 -32.99 -1.32 -7.50
N LEU A 426 -32.57 -2.55 -7.82
CA LEU A 426 -31.17 -2.86 -8.14
C LEU A 426 -30.68 -2.17 -9.44
N GLU A 427 -31.58 -2.01 -10.42
CA GLU A 427 -31.30 -1.35 -11.70
C GLU A 427 -31.20 0.18 -11.59
N SER A 428 -31.97 0.79 -10.67
CA SER A 428 -32.03 2.24 -10.49
C SER A 428 -31.15 2.75 -9.34
N GLY A 429 -30.69 1.86 -8.45
CA GLY A 429 -30.00 2.22 -7.21
C GLY A 429 -30.86 2.97 -6.19
N GLN A 430 -32.15 3.15 -6.47
CA GLN A 430 -33.06 3.95 -5.65
C GLN A 430 -33.84 3.07 -4.67
N PRO A 431 -34.15 3.58 -3.45
CA PRO A 431 -35.07 2.90 -2.54
C PRO A 431 -36.44 2.72 -3.20
N THR A 432 -37.01 1.53 -3.08
CA THR A 432 -38.37 1.25 -3.57
C THR A 432 -39.19 0.63 -2.43
N ASN A 433 -40.46 1.02 -2.29
CA ASN A 433 -41.34 0.56 -1.21
C ASN A 433 -40.74 0.73 0.21
N GLY A 434 -39.98 1.81 0.44
CA GLY A 434 -39.36 2.12 1.74
C GLY A 434 -38.16 1.24 2.12
N LYS A 435 -37.73 0.33 1.24
CA LYS A 435 -36.55 -0.53 1.42
C LYS A 435 -35.44 -0.10 0.48
N HIS A 436 -34.21 -0.18 0.97
CA HIS A 436 -33.04 0.05 0.13
C HIS A 436 -32.73 -1.18 -0.76
N PRO A 437 -32.00 -1.00 -1.88
CA PRO A 437 -31.65 -2.10 -2.78
C PRO A 437 -31.00 -3.32 -2.10
N GLU A 438 -30.12 -3.12 -1.13
CA GLU A 438 -29.46 -4.19 -0.37
C GLU A 438 -30.47 -4.99 0.45
N GLU A 439 -31.54 -4.38 0.95
CA GLU A 439 -32.60 -5.08 1.67
C GLU A 439 -33.50 -5.87 0.72
N HIS A 440 -33.78 -5.35 -0.48
CA HIS A 440 -34.46 -6.10 -1.54
C HIS A 440 -33.62 -7.30 -2.00
N LEU A 441 -32.32 -7.09 -2.21
CA LEU A 441 -31.39 -8.16 -2.55
C LEU A 441 -31.32 -9.21 -1.44
N ARG A 442 -31.22 -8.80 -0.18
CA ARG A 442 -31.30 -9.71 0.98
C ARG A 442 -32.57 -10.56 0.93
N ASP A 443 -33.72 -9.93 0.73
CA ASP A 443 -35.02 -10.62 0.72
C ASP A 443 -35.12 -11.60 -0.45
N PHE A 444 -34.65 -11.20 -1.64
CA PHE A 444 -34.58 -12.04 -2.82
C PHE A 444 -33.69 -13.28 -2.59
N LEU A 445 -32.46 -13.09 -2.09
CA LEU A 445 -31.53 -14.20 -1.84
C LEU A 445 -32.05 -15.14 -0.74
N ASN A 446 -32.67 -14.60 0.32
CA ASN A 446 -33.25 -15.40 1.39
C ASN A 446 -34.54 -16.13 0.97
N LEU A 447 -35.33 -15.57 0.05
CA LEU A 447 -36.50 -16.25 -0.53
C LEU A 447 -36.07 -17.51 -1.28
N ILE A 448 -35.07 -17.39 -2.16
CA ILE A 448 -34.49 -18.53 -2.87
C ILE A 448 -33.90 -19.54 -1.87
N GLY A 449 -33.15 -19.05 -0.88
CA GLY A 449 -32.57 -19.90 0.15
C GLY A 449 -33.60 -20.69 0.94
N THR A 450 -34.71 -20.06 1.34
CA THR A 450 -35.82 -20.71 2.05
C THR A 450 -36.47 -21.79 1.17
N ALA A 451 -36.67 -21.48 -0.11
CA ALA A 451 -37.23 -22.41 -1.07
C ALA A 451 -36.33 -23.64 -1.26
N LEU A 452 -35.01 -23.44 -1.37
CA LEU A 452 -34.00 -24.49 -1.52
C LEU A 452 -33.85 -25.36 -0.27
N LEU A 453 -33.90 -24.76 0.93
CA LEU A 453 -33.64 -25.48 2.17
C LEU A 453 -34.77 -26.46 2.54
N GLY A 454 -36.03 -26.19 2.16
CA GLY A 454 -37.16 -27.00 2.59
C GLY A 454 -37.14 -27.30 4.10
N SER A 455 -37.85 -28.30 4.58
CA SER A 455 -37.79 -28.75 5.98
C SER A 455 -36.54 -29.60 6.31
N SER A 456 -35.41 -29.40 5.61
CA SER A 456 -34.17 -30.17 5.84
C SER A 456 -33.41 -29.62 7.05
N THR A 457 -33.09 -30.48 8.03
CA THR A 457 -32.69 -30.09 9.41
C THR A 457 -31.27 -30.51 9.83
N SER A 458 -30.36 -30.88 8.93
CA SER A 458 -29.04 -31.36 9.36
C SER A 458 -28.04 -30.26 9.74
N HIS A 459 -28.22 -29.02 9.27
CA HIS A 459 -27.28 -27.91 9.49
C HIS A 459 -27.99 -26.65 10.02
N LYS A 460 -27.25 -25.82 10.78
CA LYS A 460 -27.75 -24.49 11.16
C LYS A 460 -28.03 -23.68 9.89
N PRO A 461 -29.27 -23.22 9.66
CA PRO A 461 -29.61 -22.48 8.46
C PRO A 461 -28.78 -21.20 8.39
N ARG A 462 -28.24 -20.90 7.21
CA ARG A 462 -27.57 -19.63 6.93
C ARG A 462 -28.54 -18.66 6.29
N ARG A 463 -28.37 -17.38 6.58
CA ARG A 463 -29.17 -16.29 6.00
C ARG A 463 -28.30 -15.08 5.67
N TRP A 464 -28.76 -14.31 4.69
CA TRP A 464 -28.23 -12.99 4.40
C TRP A 464 -28.81 -11.97 5.36
N SER A 465 -27.96 -11.08 5.87
CA SER A 465 -28.33 -9.92 6.69
C SER A 465 -27.76 -8.64 6.08
N ALA A 466 -28.53 -7.57 6.19
CA ALA A 466 -28.16 -6.21 5.79
C ALA A 466 -27.76 -5.33 6.99
N VAL A 467 -27.56 -5.92 8.17
CA VAL A 467 -27.24 -5.19 9.42
C VAL A 467 -26.01 -4.28 9.26
N SER A 468 -25.03 -4.73 8.48
CA SER A 468 -23.75 -4.06 8.31
C SER A 468 -23.76 -2.92 7.29
N ARG A 469 -24.88 -2.72 6.59
CA ARG A 469 -25.04 -1.67 5.58
C ARG A 469 -24.69 -0.30 6.16
N THR A 470 -25.33 0.04 7.28
CA THR A 470 -25.22 1.36 7.93
C THR A 470 -24.25 1.37 9.10
N VAL A 471 -23.99 0.23 9.73
CA VAL A 471 -23.17 0.12 10.94
C VAL A 471 -22.00 -0.84 10.71
N PRO A 472 -20.75 -0.46 11.06
CA PRO A 472 -19.61 -1.38 10.99
C PRO A 472 -19.83 -2.63 11.84
N LEU A 473 -19.38 -3.78 11.35
CA LEU A 473 -19.45 -5.02 12.13
C LEU A 473 -18.42 -5.01 13.27
N PRO A 474 -18.79 -5.47 14.48
CA PRO A 474 -17.87 -5.60 15.61
C PRO A 474 -16.88 -6.76 15.42
N GLY A 475 -15.86 -6.83 16.28
CA GLY A 475 -14.88 -7.93 16.33
C GLY A 475 -13.68 -7.78 15.38
N GLY A 476 -13.73 -6.83 14.45
CA GLY A 476 -12.67 -6.58 13.48
C GLY A 476 -11.53 -5.66 13.97
N PRO A 477 -10.36 -5.69 13.31
CA PRO A 477 -9.22 -4.82 13.65
C PRO A 477 -9.43 -3.33 13.32
N ALA A 478 -10.46 -2.99 12.55
CA ALA A 478 -10.84 -1.63 12.14
C ALA A 478 -12.36 -1.51 11.97
N ASN A 479 -12.89 -0.31 11.82
CA ASN A 479 -14.30 -0.16 11.45
C ASN A 479 -14.47 -0.45 9.95
N HIS A 480 -15.22 -1.49 9.63
CA HIS A 480 -15.50 -1.85 8.26
C HIS A 480 -16.93 -2.37 8.10
N LYS A 481 -17.56 -1.99 6.98
CA LYS A 481 -18.99 -2.20 6.73
C LYS A 481 -19.23 -2.84 5.35
N PRO A 482 -19.43 -4.16 5.29
CA PRO A 482 -19.94 -4.86 4.11
C PRO A 482 -21.41 -4.54 3.86
N ASP A 483 -21.86 -4.69 2.61
CA ASP A 483 -23.22 -4.34 2.21
C ASP A 483 -24.23 -5.41 2.66
N LEU A 484 -23.87 -6.68 2.43
CA LEU A 484 -24.56 -7.85 2.98
C LEU A 484 -23.56 -8.83 3.59
N VAL A 485 -24.00 -9.55 4.62
CA VAL A 485 -23.24 -10.62 5.25
C VAL A 485 -24.05 -11.90 5.31
N LEU A 486 -23.38 -13.03 5.10
CA LEU A 486 -23.96 -14.35 5.31
C LEU A 486 -23.60 -14.85 6.71
N THR A 487 -24.59 -15.25 7.50
CA THR A 487 -24.40 -15.68 8.89
C THR A 487 -25.27 -16.87 9.26
N SER A 488 -24.90 -17.59 10.31
CA SER A 488 -25.76 -18.57 10.99
C SER A 488 -26.42 -18.02 12.26
N GLU A 489 -26.18 -16.74 12.60
CA GLU A 489 -26.78 -16.11 13.77
C GLU A 489 -28.25 -15.77 13.56
N LEU A 490 -29.06 -16.04 14.58
CA LEU A 490 -30.50 -15.79 14.54
C LEU A 490 -30.80 -14.29 14.64
N GLU A 491 -30.08 -13.56 15.48
CA GLU A 491 -30.33 -12.15 15.74
C GLU A 491 -29.18 -11.28 15.21
N ASP A 492 -29.53 -10.15 14.57
CA ASP A 492 -28.55 -9.28 13.92
C ASP A 492 -27.53 -8.65 14.90
N ARG A 493 -27.90 -8.52 16.19
CA ARG A 493 -27.02 -7.97 17.24
C ARG A 493 -25.81 -8.85 17.57
N ASP A 494 -25.90 -10.14 17.28
CA ASP A 494 -24.84 -11.11 17.58
C ASP A 494 -23.86 -11.28 16.40
N ILE A 495 -24.12 -10.61 15.27
CA ILE A 495 -23.29 -10.70 14.07
C ILE A 495 -22.00 -9.89 14.25
N SER A 496 -20.86 -10.52 13.95
CA SER A 496 -19.51 -9.93 14.05
C SER A 496 -18.58 -10.50 12.98
N TRP A 497 -17.40 -9.89 12.79
CA TRP A 497 -16.38 -10.44 11.91
C TRP A 497 -15.89 -11.85 12.31
N GLU A 498 -16.12 -12.27 13.56
CA GLU A 498 -15.70 -13.58 14.06
C GLU A 498 -16.66 -14.72 13.63
N ASN A 499 -17.94 -14.42 13.39
CA ASN A 499 -18.97 -15.45 13.14
C ASN A 499 -19.67 -15.38 11.78
N ILE A 500 -19.40 -14.36 10.95
CA ILE A 500 -19.89 -14.37 9.54
C ILE A 500 -19.18 -15.44 8.70
N HIS A 501 -19.86 -15.91 7.64
CA HIS A 501 -19.29 -16.87 6.68
C HIS A 501 -18.61 -16.17 5.51
N THR A 502 -19.26 -15.16 4.93
CA THR A 502 -18.81 -14.38 3.76
C THR A 502 -19.51 -13.02 3.73
N THR A 503 -19.01 -12.11 2.90
CA THR A 503 -19.66 -10.83 2.56
C THR A 503 -20.06 -10.77 1.10
N LEU A 504 -20.97 -9.87 0.79
CA LEU A 504 -21.32 -9.46 -0.57
C LEU A 504 -21.20 -7.94 -0.69
N ARG A 505 -20.61 -7.49 -1.81
CA ARG A 505 -20.46 -6.09 -2.20
C ARG A 505 -21.33 -5.74 -3.39
N LEU A 506 -22.04 -4.63 -3.32
CA LEU A 506 -23.00 -4.21 -4.33
C LEU A 506 -22.60 -2.87 -4.95
N ASN A 507 -22.54 -2.83 -6.28
CA ASN A 507 -22.51 -1.62 -7.08
C ASN A 507 -23.64 -1.65 -8.10
N TYR A 508 -24.39 -0.55 -8.22
CA TYR A 508 -25.59 -0.50 -9.06
C TYR A 508 -25.30 -0.41 -10.56
N THR A 509 -24.08 -0.04 -10.96
CA THR A 509 -23.69 0.09 -12.36
C THR A 509 -22.56 -0.86 -12.71
N ASP A 510 -22.65 -1.45 -13.91
CA ASP A 510 -21.64 -2.37 -14.44
C ASP A 510 -20.55 -1.62 -15.20
N THR A 511 -19.71 -0.89 -14.46
CA THR A 511 -18.50 -0.28 -15.02
C THR A 511 -17.25 -1.00 -14.53
N SER A 512 -16.24 -1.12 -15.40
CA SER A 512 -14.97 -1.76 -15.07
C SER A 512 -14.27 -1.12 -13.87
N ARG A 513 -14.43 0.20 -13.69
CA ARG A 513 -13.96 0.95 -12.52
C ARG A 513 -14.59 0.45 -11.22
N LEU A 514 -15.92 0.39 -11.17
CA LEU A 514 -16.66 -0.02 -9.98
C LEU A 514 -16.46 -1.51 -9.65
N CYS A 515 -16.30 -2.36 -10.67
CA CYS A 515 -15.84 -3.74 -10.46
C CYS A 515 -14.48 -3.81 -9.73
N GLY A 516 -13.55 -2.91 -10.09
CA GLY A 516 -12.26 -2.78 -9.41
C GLY A 516 -12.39 -2.28 -7.97
N GLU A 517 -13.34 -1.40 -7.69
CA GLU A 517 -13.65 -0.91 -6.34
C GLU A 517 -14.23 -2.03 -5.45
N ASN A 518 -15.18 -2.83 -5.96
CA ASN A 518 -15.71 -4.00 -5.24
C ASN A 518 -14.62 -5.01 -4.91
N ALA A 519 -13.71 -5.30 -5.85
CA ALA A 519 -12.60 -6.20 -5.60
C ALA A 519 -11.68 -5.68 -4.48
N ALA A 520 -11.46 -4.37 -4.40
CA ALA A 520 -10.66 -3.74 -3.33
C ALA A 520 -11.38 -3.78 -1.97
N GLN A 521 -12.69 -3.53 -1.95
CA GLN A 521 -13.51 -3.63 -0.74
C GLN A 521 -13.58 -5.07 -0.21
N LEU A 522 -13.80 -6.07 -1.08
CA LEU A 522 -13.76 -7.49 -0.70
C LEU A 522 -12.40 -7.92 -0.17
N SER A 523 -11.31 -7.31 -0.64
CA SER A 523 -9.99 -7.55 -0.07
C SER A 523 -9.89 -7.02 1.36
N SER A 524 -10.49 -5.86 1.62
CA SER A 524 -10.61 -5.35 3.00
C SER A 524 -11.47 -6.29 3.85
N ASP A 525 -12.58 -6.79 3.33
CA ASP A 525 -13.42 -7.79 4.04
C ASP A 525 -12.62 -9.06 4.38
N ALA A 526 -11.82 -9.58 3.45
CA ALA A 526 -10.95 -10.73 3.67
C ALA A 526 -9.93 -10.47 4.78
N PHE A 527 -9.28 -9.30 4.78
CA PHE A 527 -8.36 -8.88 5.85
C PHE A 527 -9.05 -8.86 7.22
N MET A 528 -10.26 -8.30 7.28
CA MET A 528 -11.06 -8.24 8.50
C MET A 528 -11.40 -9.65 8.99
N ALA A 529 -11.83 -10.54 8.11
CA ALA A 529 -12.17 -11.92 8.44
C ALA A 529 -10.97 -12.74 8.94
N PHE A 530 -9.84 -12.70 8.23
CA PHE A 530 -8.60 -13.39 8.65
C PHE A 530 -8.05 -12.84 9.97
N SER A 531 -8.14 -11.53 10.18
CA SER A 531 -7.67 -10.90 11.42
C SER A 531 -8.53 -11.26 12.63
N SER A 532 -9.83 -11.45 12.43
CA SER A 532 -10.80 -11.68 13.51
C SER A 532 -10.86 -13.15 13.92
N ARG A 533 -10.73 -14.09 12.97
CA ARG A 533 -10.80 -15.53 13.25
C ARG A 533 -9.54 -16.27 12.80
N ASN A 534 -8.80 -16.75 13.79
CA ASN A 534 -7.56 -17.55 13.66
C ASN A 534 -7.71 -18.85 12.86
N THR A 535 -8.87 -19.50 12.94
CA THR A 535 -9.10 -20.79 12.28
C THR A 535 -9.56 -20.64 10.83
N ARG A 536 -9.40 -19.47 10.20
CA ARG A 536 -9.86 -19.23 8.84
C ARG A 536 -8.70 -19.33 7.84
N ARG A 537 -8.77 -20.30 6.94
CA ARG A 537 -7.80 -20.63 5.88
C ARG A 537 -8.07 -19.93 4.56
N LEU A 538 -9.36 -19.80 4.21
CA LEU A 538 -9.81 -19.06 3.02
C LEU A 538 -10.98 -18.15 3.37
N TYR A 539 -11.22 -17.17 2.50
CA TYR A 539 -12.35 -16.27 2.58
C TYR A 539 -13.02 -16.18 1.22
N LEU A 540 -14.33 -16.41 1.18
CA LEU A 540 -15.14 -16.18 0.00
C LEU A 540 -15.65 -14.74 0.02
N GLY A 541 -15.76 -14.13 -1.16
CA GLY A 541 -16.36 -12.82 -1.34
C GLY A 541 -17.21 -12.81 -2.60
N ILE A 542 -18.35 -12.13 -2.56
CA ILE A 542 -19.23 -11.98 -3.74
C ILE A 542 -19.32 -10.50 -4.10
N SER A 543 -19.27 -10.18 -5.39
CA SER A 543 -19.64 -8.85 -5.87
C SER A 543 -20.80 -8.94 -6.84
N ILE A 544 -21.70 -7.96 -6.78
CA ILE A 544 -22.70 -7.71 -7.80
C ILE A 544 -22.45 -6.30 -8.36
N CYS A 545 -22.26 -6.19 -9.67
CA CYS A 545 -22.13 -4.92 -10.40
C CYS A 545 -23.22 -4.85 -11.46
N GLY A 546 -24.21 -3.97 -11.26
CA GLY A 546 -25.46 -4.04 -12.02
C GLY A 546 -26.12 -5.41 -11.80
N MET A 547 -26.19 -6.23 -12.84
CA MET A 547 -26.72 -7.61 -12.80
C MET A 547 -25.63 -8.69 -12.84
N MET A 548 -24.37 -8.28 -12.93
CA MET A 548 -23.23 -9.19 -13.08
C MET A 548 -22.71 -9.64 -11.72
N VAL A 549 -22.81 -10.93 -11.45
CA VAL A 549 -22.30 -11.59 -10.24
C VAL A 549 -20.89 -12.10 -10.51
N ARG A 550 -20.00 -11.88 -9.55
CA ARG A 550 -18.65 -12.45 -9.55
C ARG A 550 -18.28 -12.98 -8.17
N ILE A 551 -17.56 -14.09 -8.15
CA ILE A 551 -17.11 -14.76 -6.93
C ILE A 551 -15.60 -14.60 -6.81
N TYR A 552 -15.16 -14.42 -5.58
CA TYR A 552 -13.77 -14.24 -5.21
C TYR A 552 -13.41 -15.25 -4.13
N VAL A 553 -12.25 -15.90 -4.27
CA VAL A 553 -11.60 -16.62 -3.18
C VAL A 553 -10.34 -15.87 -2.82
N PHE A 554 -10.16 -15.66 -1.52
CA PHE A 554 -8.96 -15.15 -0.91
C PHE A 554 -8.34 -16.23 -0.04
N ASP A 555 -7.03 -16.40 -0.14
CA ASP A 555 -6.22 -17.20 0.77
C ASP A 555 -4.89 -16.46 1.01
N HIS A 556 -3.96 -17.13 1.69
CA HIS A 556 -2.63 -16.55 1.89
C HIS A 556 -1.73 -16.55 0.65
N SER A 557 -2.15 -17.17 -0.46
CA SER A 557 -1.46 -17.10 -1.77
C SER A 557 -1.87 -15.86 -2.57
N GLY A 558 -3.11 -15.38 -2.42
CA GLY A 558 -3.61 -14.18 -3.09
C GLY A 558 -5.13 -14.20 -3.26
N ARG A 559 -5.59 -13.73 -4.43
CA ARG A 559 -7.02 -13.67 -4.76
C ARG A 559 -7.30 -14.18 -6.16
N VAL A 560 -8.25 -15.11 -6.30
CA VAL A 560 -8.78 -15.54 -7.60
C VAL A 560 -10.20 -15.04 -7.76
N SER A 561 -10.57 -14.61 -8.97
CA SER A 561 -11.96 -14.25 -9.29
C SER A 561 -12.51 -14.96 -10.52
N SER A 562 -13.80 -15.30 -10.48
CA SER A 562 -14.51 -15.94 -11.59
C SER A 562 -14.68 -15.02 -12.80
N GLU A 563 -15.05 -15.59 -13.95
CA GLU A 563 -15.79 -14.84 -14.96
C GLU A 563 -17.12 -14.34 -14.36
N PRO A 564 -17.58 -13.13 -14.74
CA PRO A 564 -18.86 -12.63 -14.28
C PRO A 564 -20.00 -13.31 -15.05
N PHE A 565 -21.11 -13.59 -14.38
CA PHE A 565 -22.34 -14.08 -15.02
C PHE A 565 -23.52 -13.17 -14.66
N ASN A 566 -24.50 -13.07 -15.55
CA ASN A 566 -25.70 -12.27 -15.29
C ASN A 566 -26.72 -13.12 -14.54
N LEU A 567 -27.17 -12.65 -13.38
CA LEU A 567 -28.08 -13.40 -12.49
C LEU A 567 -29.49 -13.64 -13.07
N HIS A 568 -29.91 -12.85 -14.07
CA HIS A 568 -31.19 -13.00 -14.78
C HIS A 568 -31.04 -13.86 -16.03
N ASP A 569 -29.93 -13.71 -16.76
CA ASP A 569 -29.71 -14.49 -17.98
C ASP A 569 -29.28 -15.93 -17.70
N ASP A 570 -28.59 -16.13 -16.58
CA ASP A 570 -28.10 -17.43 -16.11
C ASP A 570 -28.52 -17.66 -14.64
N PRO A 571 -29.81 -17.97 -14.40
CA PRO A 571 -30.31 -18.27 -13.06
C PRO A 571 -29.72 -19.56 -12.49
N GLU A 572 -29.28 -20.50 -13.33
CA GLU A 572 -28.71 -21.78 -12.91
C GLU A 572 -27.37 -21.58 -12.18
N SER A 573 -26.50 -20.69 -12.70
CA SER A 573 -25.27 -20.29 -12.00
C SER A 573 -25.55 -19.61 -10.65
N LEU A 574 -26.63 -18.81 -10.53
CA LEU A 574 -27.02 -18.23 -9.24
C LEU A 574 -27.50 -19.32 -8.26
N VAL A 575 -28.28 -20.29 -8.74
CA VAL A 575 -28.74 -21.43 -7.94
C VAL A 575 -27.54 -22.24 -7.43
N HIS A 576 -26.58 -22.55 -8.30
CA HIS A 576 -25.34 -23.23 -7.94
C HIS A 576 -24.60 -22.49 -6.83
N LEU A 577 -24.37 -21.18 -7.00
CA LEU A 577 -23.74 -20.33 -5.98
C LEU A 577 -24.50 -20.39 -4.65
N LEU A 578 -25.84 -20.30 -4.66
CA LEU A 578 -26.64 -20.28 -3.44
C LEU A 578 -26.69 -21.61 -2.72
N ILE A 579 -26.74 -22.75 -3.43
CA ILE A 579 -26.62 -24.08 -2.79
C ILE A 579 -25.27 -24.18 -2.07
N GLY A 580 -24.20 -23.77 -2.75
CA GLY A 580 -22.87 -23.68 -2.15
C GLY A 580 -22.87 -22.81 -0.90
N LEU A 581 -23.31 -21.55 -1.00
CA LEU A 581 -23.31 -20.60 0.11
C LEU A 581 -24.14 -21.04 1.31
N LEU A 582 -25.34 -21.58 1.07
CA LEU A 582 -26.31 -21.85 2.12
C LEU A 582 -26.20 -23.25 2.73
N MET A 583 -25.74 -24.24 1.96
CA MET A 583 -25.87 -25.65 2.33
C MET A 583 -24.53 -26.40 2.47
N TYR A 584 -23.41 -25.87 1.98
CA TYR A 584 -22.10 -26.50 2.20
C TYR A 584 -21.72 -26.56 3.69
N PRO A 585 -21.07 -27.63 4.19
CA PRO A 585 -20.57 -27.67 5.56
C PRO A 585 -19.52 -26.57 5.84
N THR A 586 -19.45 -26.13 7.10
CA THR A 586 -18.71 -24.91 7.51
C THR A 586 -17.20 -25.00 7.33
N ASN A 587 -16.63 -26.20 7.33
CA ASN A 587 -15.20 -26.44 7.03
C ASN A 587 -14.85 -26.01 5.60
N LEU A 588 -15.79 -26.12 4.65
CA LEU A 588 -15.60 -25.70 3.26
C LEU A 588 -15.71 -24.17 3.06
N PHE A 589 -16.15 -23.41 4.08
CA PHE A 589 -16.05 -21.93 4.12
C PHE A 589 -14.69 -21.44 4.63
N GLY A 590 -13.70 -22.30 4.56
CA GLY A 590 -12.35 -22.02 5.02
C GLY A 590 -12.16 -22.11 6.51
N LEU A 591 -13.06 -22.74 7.26
CA LEU A 591 -12.80 -23.01 8.66
C LEU A 591 -11.97 -24.28 8.83
N ASP A 592 -10.87 -24.15 9.57
CA ASP A 592 -9.96 -25.23 9.86
C ASP A 592 -10.60 -26.25 10.81
N ALA A 593 -10.95 -27.42 10.27
CA ALA A 593 -11.53 -28.53 11.03
C ALA A 593 -10.59 -29.11 12.09
N ALA A 594 -9.28 -28.85 12.02
CA ALA A 594 -8.33 -29.30 13.03
C ALA A 594 -8.52 -28.57 14.37
N PHE A 595 -9.14 -27.39 14.38
CA PHE A 595 -9.33 -26.58 15.58
C PHE A 595 -10.75 -26.76 16.13
N THR A 596 -10.85 -27.29 17.35
CA THR A 596 -12.13 -27.51 18.04
C THR A 596 -12.19 -26.66 19.31
N TRP A 597 -13.30 -25.96 19.54
CA TRP A 597 -13.50 -25.18 20.76
C TRP A 597 -13.94 -26.08 21.93
N ARG A 598 -13.27 -25.96 23.10
CA ARG A 598 -13.62 -26.70 24.33
C ARG A 598 -13.94 -25.75 25.50
N GLY A 599 -14.72 -24.70 25.24
CA GLY A 599 -15.26 -23.82 26.29
C GLY A 599 -14.29 -22.75 26.81
N GLU A 600 -13.02 -23.10 27.07
CA GLU A 600 -12.00 -22.14 27.55
C GLU A 600 -10.85 -21.97 26.54
N HIS A 601 -10.46 -23.06 25.88
CA HIS A 601 -9.33 -23.10 24.95
C HIS A 601 -9.72 -23.84 23.66
N PHE A 602 -9.00 -23.55 22.58
CA PHE A 602 -9.04 -24.35 21.36
C PHE A 602 -8.17 -25.60 21.53
N LEU A 603 -8.66 -26.72 21.03
CA LEU A 603 -7.87 -27.94 20.82
C LEU A 603 -7.45 -28.01 19.37
N VAL A 604 -6.23 -28.49 19.13
CA VAL A 604 -5.77 -28.86 17.78
C VAL A 604 -5.26 -30.29 17.78
N LYS A 605 -5.69 -31.08 16.79
CA LYS A 605 -5.20 -32.45 16.57
C LYS A 605 -4.13 -32.43 15.49
N ILE A 606 -2.93 -32.89 15.84
CA ILE A 606 -1.75 -32.91 14.94
C ILE A 606 -1.12 -34.29 15.00
N LYS A 607 -1.06 -34.99 13.86
CA LYS A 607 -0.53 -36.36 13.73
C LYS A 607 -1.09 -37.34 14.79
N GLY A 608 -2.38 -37.20 15.09
CA GLY A 608 -3.08 -38.05 16.06
C GLY A 608 -3.03 -37.58 17.52
N ALA A 609 -2.09 -36.70 17.89
CA ALA A 609 -1.99 -36.14 19.24
C ALA A 609 -2.85 -34.87 19.37
N VAL A 610 -3.44 -34.66 20.55
CA VAL A 610 -4.30 -33.50 20.85
C VAL A 610 -3.53 -32.51 21.70
N TYR A 611 -3.55 -31.24 21.29
CA TYR A 611 -2.89 -30.15 22.00
C TYR A 611 -3.92 -29.09 22.41
N SER A 612 -3.84 -28.68 23.67
CA SER A 612 -4.63 -27.59 24.24
C SER A 612 -3.88 -26.27 24.02
N LEU A 613 -4.48 -25.36 23.26
CA LEU A 613 -3.93 -24.06 22.91
C LEU A 613 -4.15 -23.06 24.04
N LEU A 614 -3.10 -22.78 24.80
CA LEU A 614 -3.17 -21.92 25.98
C LEU A 614 -3.19 -20.44 25.60
N GLU A 615 -2.30 -20.03 24.68
CA GLU A 615 -2.09 -18.62 24.36
C GLU A 615 -1.60 -18.42 22.93
N CYS A 616 -2.16 -17.45 22.21
CA CYS A 616 -1.66 -16.99 20.91
C CYS A 616 -0.49 -16.02 21.13
N VAL A 617 0.74 -16.51 21.00
CA VAL A 617 1.98 -15.77 21.24
C VAL A 617 2.29 -14.77 20.12
N PHE A 618 1.96 -15.13 18.88
CA PHE A 618 2.19 -14.29 17.70
C PHE A 618 1.14 -14.54 16.62
N ARG A 619 0.76 -13.49 15.89
CA ARG A 619 -0.10 -13.58 14.70
C ARG A 619 0.29 -12.53 13.68
N SER A 620 0.52 -12.95 12.44
CA SER A 620 0.63 -12.05 11.30
C SER A 620 -0.74 -11.48 10.94
N LYS A 621 -0.83 -10.17 10.69
CA LYS A 621 -2.03 -9.51 10.16
C LYS A 621 -1.79 -9.16 8.69
N THR A 622 -1.77 -10.18 7.85
CA THR A 622 -1.49 -10.09 6.41
C THR A 622 -2.55 -10.92 5.68
N ILE A 623 -3.09 -10.44 4.57
CA ILE A 623 -3.92 -11.28 3.69
C ILE A 623 -3.02 -12.29 2.98
N ARG A 624 -1.92 -11.83 2.35
CA ARG A 624 -1.01 -12.66 1.56
C ARG A 624 0.31 -12.86 2.31
N GLY A 625 0.94 -14.02 2.13
CA GLY A 625 2.24 -14.32 2.71
C GLY A 625 2.18 -15.53 3.64
N ARG A 626 2.92 -15.49 4.76
CA ARG A 626 3.04 -16.66 5.64
C ARG A 626 1.86 -16.89 6.57
N GLY A 627 0.99 -15.89 6.78
CA GLY A 627 -0.17 -16.02 7.68
C GLY A 627 0.17 -16.51 9.10
N THR A 628 1.43 -16.35 9.53
CA THR A 628 1.99 -17.13 10.65
C THR A 628 1.24 -16.85 11.95
N THR A 629 0.77 -17.92 12.60
CA THR A 629 0.21 -17.89 13.95
C THR A 629 0.97 -18.85 14.85
N CYS A 630 1.47 -18.37 15.97
CA CYS A 630 2.20 -19.16 16.95
C CYS A 630 1.42 -19.25 18.26
N TRP A 631 1.30 -20.46 18.80
CA TRP A 631 0.63 -20.75 20.05
C TRP A 631 1.57 -21.40 21.05
N ARG A 632 1.39 -21.05 22.32
CA ARG A 632 1.86 -21.85 23.44
C ARG A 632 0.80 -22.90 23.73
N ALA A 633 1.20 -24.17 23.77
CA ALA A 633 0.29 -25.29 23.92
C ALA A 633 0.86 -26.34 24.87
N VAL A 634 -0.03 -27.14 25.44
CA VAL A 634 0.33 -28.37 26.18
C VAL A 634 -0.37 -29.54 25.51
N ARG A 635 0.25 -30.70 25.53
CA ARG A 635 -0.37 -31.92 25.00
C ARG A 635 -1.37 -32.46 26.03
N ASP A 636 -2.59 -32.78 25.60
CA ASP A 636 -3.70 -33.10 26.53
C ASP A 636 -3.46 -34.40 27.33
N ASP A 637 -2.64 -35.31 26.79
CA ASP A 637 -2.27 -36.58 27.42
C ASP A 637 -0.94 -36.53 28.20
N ASP A 638 -0.24 -35.39 28.20
CA ASP A 638 1.07 -35.27 28.82
C ASP A 638 0.95 -34.94 30.31
N ARG A 639 1.35 -35.90 31.15
CA ARG A 639 1.35 -35.75 32.62
C ARG A 639 2.51 -34.91 33.14
N ASP A 640 3.56 -34.75 32.34
CA ASP A 640 4.73 -33.96 32.72
C ASP A 640 4.50 -32.46 32.48
N GLY A 641 3.40 -32.09 31.81
CA GLY A 641 3.00 -30.71 31.56
C GLY A 641 3.99 -29.95 30.66
N LEU A 642 4.66 -30.65 29.73
CA LEU A 642 5.61 -30.02 28.84
C LEU A 642 4.88 -29.05 27.90
N GLU A 643 5.45 -27.85 27.79
CA GLU A 643 4.91 -26.84 26.89
C GLU A 643 5.59 -26.90 25.51
N TYR A 644 4.79 -26.65 24.48
CA TYR A 644 5.17 -26.68 23.07
C TYR A 644 4.84 -25.36 22.37
N ALA A 645 5.63 -25.01 21.36
CA ALA A 645 5.27 -24.00 20.37
C ALA A 645 4.58 -24.65 19.19
N ILE A 646 3.31 -24.31 18.94
CA ILE A 646 2.60 -24.69 17.72
C ILE A 646 2.64 -23.52 16.75
N LYS A 647 3.30 -23.69 15.61
CA LYS A 647 3.39 -22.69 14.53
C LYS A 647 2.55 -23.16 13.35
N ASP A 648 1.48 -22.45 13.09
CA ASP A 648 0.64 -22.57 11.88
C ASP A 648 1.08 -21.51 10.87
N MET A 649 1.34 -21.91 9.63
CA MET A 649 1.84 -21.01 8.59
C MET A 649 1.60 -21.52 7.17
N TRP A 650 1.69 -20.59 6.21
CA TRP A 650 1.60 -20.83 4.78
C TRP A 650 2.98 -20.73 4.12
N THR A 651 3.48 -21.87 3.64
CA THR A 651 4.79 -22.04 3.05
C THR A 651 4.70 -21.92 1.53
N ASP A 652 5.49 -21.05 0.92
CA ASP A 652 5.66 -20.99 -0.54
C ASP A 652 6.23 -22.31 -1.07
N THR A 653 5.52 -22.93 -2.01
CA THR A 653 5.87 -24.25 -2.57
C THR A 653 7.15 -24.23 -3.41
N SER A 654 7.62 -23.04 -3.84
CA SER A 654 8.91 -22.89 -4.51
C SER A 654 10.10 -23.00 -3.55
N ARG A 655 9.87 -22.97 -2.24
CA ARG A 655 10.89 -23.05 -1.18
C ARG A 655 10.87 -24.41 -0.50
N THR A 656 12.02 -24.78 0.07
CA THR A 656 12.10 -25.91 0.99
C THR A 656 11.29 -25.61 2.26
N PRO A 657 10.30 -26.44 2.63
CA PRO A 657 9.54 -26.26 3.86
C PRO A 657 10.40 -26.27 5.11
N GLN A 658 10.03 -25.47 6.11
CA GLN A 658 10.71 -25.44 7.40
C GLN A 658 10.70 -26.80 8.13
N ALA A 659 9.67 -27.62 7.93
CA ALA A 659 9.64 -28.98 8.47
C ALA A 659 10.87 -29.78 8.01
N ASP A 660 11.19 -29.73 6.71
CA ASP A 660 12.31 -30.46 6.12
C ASP A 660 13.66 -29.89 6.59
N LEU A 661 13.78 -28.56 6.67
CA LEU A 661 14.98 -27.90 7.19
C LEU A 661 15.24 -28.27 8.66
N LEU A 662 14.20 -28.32 9.50
CA LEU A 662 14.35 -28.73 10.90
C LEU A 662 14.68 -30.22 11.04
N GLU A 663 14.25 -31.08 10.12
CA GLU A 663 14.68 -32.49 10.12
C GLU A 663 16.17 -32.62 9.76
N ILE A 664 16.68 -31.82 8.81
CA ILE A 664 18.12 -31.75 8.49
C ILE A 664 18.94 -31.29 9.70
N LEU A 665 18.41 -30.32 10.45
CA LEU A 665 19.05 -29.70 11.62
C LEU A 665 18.81 -30.45 12.93
N LYS A 666 18.16 -31.62 12.87
CA LYS A 666 17.90 -32.44 14.05
C LYS A 666 19.19 -32.79 14.77
N GLY A 667 19.21 -32.54 16.08
CA GLY A 667 20.37 -32.76 16.94
C GLY A 667 21.41 -31.64 16.94
N VAL A 668 21.22 -30.55 16.20
CA VAL A 668 22.05 -29.35 16.34
C VAL A 668 21.66 -28.62 17.62
N GLU A 669 22.63 -28.43 18.53
CA GLU A 669 22.40 -27.70 19.77
C GLU A 669 22.10 -26.22 19.50
N GLY A 670 21.18 -25.64 20.26
CA GLY A 670 20.79 -24.24 20.07
C GLY A 670 19.84 -23.98 18.90
N ILE A 671 19.32 -25.04 18.24
CA ILE A 671 18.23 -24.96 17.26
C ILE A 671 16.97 -25.61 17.82
N THR A 672 15.80 -25.04 17.53
CA THR A 672 14.52 -25.64 17.94
C THR A 672 14.32 -27.01 17.28
N THR A 673 13.80 -27.97 18.04
CA THR A 673 13.53 -29.32 17.57
C THR A 673 12.08 -29.45 17.11
N LEU A 674 11.89 -30.05 15.94
CA LEU A 674 10.57 -30.41 15.42
C LEU A 674 10.07 -31.67 16.15
N VAL A 675 8.93 -31.56 16.84
CA VAL A 675 8.27 -32.66 17.55
C VAL A 675 7.28 -33.36 16.63
N ALA A 676 6.50 -32.58 15.88
CA ALA A 676 5.58 -33.08 14.87
C ALA A 676 5.40 -32.02 13.77
N ALA A 677 5.17 -32.46 12.55
CA ALA A 677 4.77 -31.60 11.44
C ALA A 677 3.61 -32.24 10.69
N GLU A 678 2.63 -31.43 10.33
CA GLU A 678 1.53 -31.83 9.48
C GLU A 678 1.35 -30.81 8.38
N MET A 679 1.53 -31.28 7.14
CA MET A 679 1.08 -30.56 5.97
C MET A 679 -0.42 -30.82 5.87
N LEU A 680 -1.21 -29.75 5.90
CA LEU A 680 -2.65 -29.87 5.86
C LEU A 680 -3.09 -30.01 4.40
N ASN A 681 -3.50 -31.21 4.04
CA ASN A 681 -4.16 -31.51 2.78
C ASN A 681 -5.66 -31.54 3.04
N HIS A 682 -6.47 -30.86 2.21
CA HIS A 682 -7.91 -31.08 2.24
C HIS A 682 -8.17 -32.52 1.76
N GLU A 683 -9.12 -33.22 2.38
CA GLU A 683 -9.44 -34.63 2.06
C GLU A 683 -9.82 -34.85 0.57
N ASP A 684 -10.10 -33.76 -0.16
CA ASP A 684 -10.47 -33.75 -1.59
C ASP A 684 -9.44 -33.05 -2.52
N GLY A 685 -8.28 -32.60 -2.00
CA GLY A 685 -7.18 -32.07 -2.83
C GLY A 685 -7.36 -30.68 -3.47
N GLN A 686 -8.43 -29.95 -3.17
CA GLN A 686 -8.73 -28.64 -3.75
C GLN A 686 -8.37 -27.49 -2.81
N ASP A 687 -7.14 -27.00 -2.87
CA ASP A 687 -6.75 -25.77 -2.18
C ASP A 687 -7.06 -24.54 -3.05
N ALA A 688 -7.96 -23.67 -2.61
CA ALA A 688 -8.79 -22.85 -3.51
C ALA A 688 -8.08 -21.71 -4.27
N THR A 689 -6.80 -21.40 -4.00
CA THR A 689 -5.97 -20.56 -4.89
C THR A 689 -4.87 -21.36 -5.58
N SER A 690 -4.20 -22.29 -4.90
CA SER A 690 -3.11 -23.08 -5.50
C SER A 690 -3.60 -24.12 -6.51
N TYR A 691 -4.77 -24.74 -6.27
CA TYR A 691 -5.51 -25.61 -7.19
C TYR A 691 -6.17 -24.80 -8.31
N SER A 692 -6.81 -23.68 -7.98
CA SER A 692 -7.44 -22.79 -8.97
C SER A 692 -6.44 -22.19 -9.95
N CYS A 693 -5.27 -21.76 -9.51
CA CYS A 693 -4.23 -21.23 -10.39
C CYS A 693 -3.64 -22.31 -11.32
N LYS A 694 -3.71 -23.60 -10.96
CA LYS A 694 -3.22 -24.72 -11.79
C LYS A 694 -4.27 -25.24 -12.77
N ASN A 695 -5.55 -25.18 -12.41
CA ASN A 695 -6.66 -25.81 -13.15
C ASN A 695 -7.55 -24.81 -13.90
N VAL A 696 -7.28 -23.52 -13.81
CA VAL A 696 -7.94 -22.50 -14.63
C VAL A 696 -7.22 -22.40 -15.96
N ASP A 697 -7.96 -22.52 -17.06
CA ASP A 697 -7.44 -22.37 -18.43
C ASP A 697 -7.06 -20.90 -18.70
N MET A 698 -5.85 -20.51 -18.28
CA MET A 698 -5.30 -19.15 -18.45
C MET A 698 -4.85 -18.85 -19.90
N ASN A 699 -5.06 -19.77 -20.85
CA ASN A 699 -4.41 -19.78 -22.16
C ASN A 699 -4.88 -18.73 -23.19
N LYS A 700 -5.60 -17.66 -22.81
CA LYS A 700 -6.02 -16.62 -23.78
C LYS A 700 -5.84 -15.17 -23.36
N THR A 701 -5.23 -14.86 -22.22
CA THR A 701 -4.79 -13.49 -21.92
C THR A 701 -3.48 -13.19 -22.66
N LYS A 702 -3.61 -12.67 -23.89
CA LYS A 702 -2.50 -12.15 -24.70
C LYS A 702 -1.87 -10.90 -24.05
N SER A 703 -1.18 -11.04 -22.93
CA SER A 703 -0.20 -10.04 -22.48
C SER A 703 1.20 -10.55 -22.78
N LYS A 704 1.90 -9.86 -23.69
CA LYS A 704 3.30 -10.12 -24.06
C LYS A 704 4.32 -9.67 -22.99
N SER A 705 3.90 -9.46 -21.75
CA SER A 705 4.81 -9.14 -20.63
C SER A 705 4.99 -10.39 -19.77
N LYS A 706 6.21 -10.95 -19.75
CA LYS A 706 6.79 -11.96 -18.82
C LYS A 706 5.78 -12.92 -18.17
N GLU A 707 5.90 -14.23 -18.42
CA GLU A 707 5.24 -15.30 -17.64
C GLU A 707 5.19 -14.93 -16.15
N HIS A 708 4.06 -14.44 -15.66
CA HIS A 708 3.88 -14.10 -14.26
C HIS A 708 3.73 -15.42 -13.51
N ILE A 709 4.79 -15.85 -12.81
CA ILE A 709 4.74 -17.02 -11.95
C ILE A 709 3.83 -16.67 -10.77
N ILE A 710 2.63 -17.25 -10.73
CA ILE A 710 1.72 -17.09 -9.59
C ILE A 710 2.34 -17.86 -8.40
N GLU A 711 2.67 -17.16 -7.32
CA GLU A 711 3.12 -17.80 -6.08
C GLU A 711 2.00 -18.69 -5.52
N THR A 712 2.34 -19.93 -5.17
CA THR A 712 1.41 -20.88 -4.53
C THR A 712 1.95 -21.28 -3.17
N ARG A 713 1.09 -21.33 -2.16
CA ARG A 713 1.47 -21.66 -0.79
C ARG A 713 0.67 -22.86 -0.28
N GLN A 714 1.29 -23.62 0.61
CA GLN A 714 0.69 -24.76 1.31
C GLN A 714 0.69 -24.49 2.82
N GLN A 715 -0.39 -24.82 3.50
CA GLN A 715 -0.47 -24.68 4.96
C GLN A 715 0.25 -25.83 5.69
N TRP A 716 1.02 -25.46 6.71
CA TRP A 716 1.75 -26.36 7.60
C TRP A 716 1.50 -26.01 9.06
N ILE A 717 1.29 -27.03 9.89
CA ILE A 717 1.30 -26.91 11.35
C ILE A 717 2.53 -27.65 11.88
N LEU A 718 3.36 -26.93 12.64
CA LEU A 718 4.60 -27.42 13.22
C LEU A 718 4.52 -27.37 14.74
N VAL A 719 4.77 -28.49 15.42
CA VAL A 719 4.93 -28.57 16.87
C VAL A 719 6.43 -28.56 17.19
N LYS A 720 6.87 -27.63 18.02
CA LYS A 720 8.29 -27.39 18.32
C LYS A 720 8.57 -27.34 19.81
N SER A 721 9.78 -27.74 20.18
CA SER A 721 10.31 -27.71 21.55
C SER A 721 11.83 -27.47 21.51
N PRO A 722 12.45 -26.83 22.50
CA PRO A 722 11.86 -26.23 23.70
C PRO A 722 11.20 -24.86 23.41
N LEU A 723 10.34 -24.42 24.32
CA LEU A 723 9.91 -23.02 24.39
C LEU A 723 11.00 -22.15 25.03
N GLY A 724 11.11 -20.91 24.55
CA GLY A 724 12.06 -19.93 25.05
C GLY A 724 11.43 -18.55 25.19
N GLN A 725 12.14 -17.66 25.88
CA GLN A 725 11.81 -16.25 26.01
C GLN A 725 12.61 -15.43 24.99
N PRO A 726 12.09 -14.32 24.46
CA PRO A 726 12.85 -13.44 23.56
C PRO A 726 14.20 -13.04 24.16
N ILE A 727 15.25 -12.93 23.36
CA ILE A 727 16.61 -12.62 23.83
C ILE A 727 16.73 -11.38 24.73
N PRO A 728 15.92 -10.29 24.59
CA PRO A 728 15.95 -9.16 25.54
C PRO A 728 15.52 -9.51 26.98
N SER A 729 14.96 -10.70 27.20
CA SER A 729 14.53 -11.20 28.53
C SER A 729 15.70 -11.65 29.41
N PHE A 730 16.95 -11.50 28.96
CA PHE A 730 18.15 -11.88 29.68
C PHE A 730 18.19 -11.29 31.11
N SER A 731 18.82 -12.02 32.03
CA SER A 731 18.86 -11.70 33.46
C SER A 731 20.12 -10.91 33.85
N SER A 732 21.21 -11.10 33.10
CA SER A 732 22.48 -10.37 33.24
C SER A 732 23.19 -10.26 31.89
N LYS A 733 24.16 -9.33 31.77
CA LYS A 733 25.02 -9.20 30.58
C LYS A 733 25.77 -10.50 30.28
N LYS A 734 26.15 -11.23 31.32
CA LYS A 734 26.80 -12.54 31.18
C LYS A 734 25.86 -13.57 30.54
N GLU A 735 24.60 -13.60 30.95
CA GLU A 735 23.56 -14.44 30.31
C GLU A 735 23.34 -14.02 28.85
N LEU A 736 23.29 -12.71 28.55
CA LEU A 736 23.16 -12.19 27.18
C LEU A 736 24.32 -12.66 26.29
N LEU A 737 25.58 -12.45 26.71
CA LEU A 737 26.73 -12.88 25.91
C LEU A 737 26.83 -14.42 25.82
N SER A 738 26.39 -15.15 26.84
CA SER A 738 26.32 -16.63 26.79
C SER A 738 25.33 -17.10 25.73
N ALA A 739 24.12 -16.52 25.72
CA ALA A 739 23.12 -16.84 24.72
C ALA A 739 23.58 -16.49 23.29
N LEU A 740 24.29 -15.37 23.10
CA LEU A 740 24.88 -15.02 21.81
C LEU A 740 25.96 -16.00 21.37
N VAL A 741 26.82 -16.48 22.29
CA VAL A 741 27.80 -17.53 21.98
C VAL A 741 27.11 -18.80 21.49
N ASP A 742 26.05 -19.23 22.18
CA ASP A 742 25.28 -20.42 21.79
C ASP A 742 24.63 -20.24 20.40
N ILE A 743 24.09 -19.05 20.11
CA ILE A 743 23.49 -18.73 18.80
C ILE A 743 24.54 -18.68 17.69
N VAL A 744 25.73 -18.11 17.93
CA VAL A 744 26.82 -18.10 16.94
C VAL A 744 27.28 -19.53 16.66
N GLN A 745 27.38 -20.37 17.70
CA GLN A 745 27.73 -21.78 17.57
C GLN A 745 26.66 -22.54 16.78
N ALA A 746 25.38 -22.35 17.11
CA ALA A 746 24.26 -22.96 16.37
C ALA A 746 24.27 -22.54 14.89
N HIS A 747 24.50 -21.25 14.60
CA HIS A 747 24.64 -20.76 13.23
C HIS A 747 25.82 -21.42 12.48
N LYS A 748 26.96 -21.63 13.16
CA LYS A 748 28.11 -22.38 12.61
C LYS A 748 27.74 -23.83 12.32
N ASP A 749 27.05 -24.49 13.23
CA ASP A 749 26.71 -25.91 13.11
C ASP A 749 25.65 -26.14 12.04
N MET A 750 24.69 -25.21 11.86
CA MET A 750 23.77 -25.22 10.71
C MET A 750 24.51 -25.22 9.37
N LEU A 751 25.56 -24.38 9.24
CA LEU A 751 26.39 -24.32 8.04
C LEU A 751 27.11 -25.65 7.76
N THR A 752 27.57 -26.36 8.80
CA THR A 752 28.17 -27.70 8.62
C THR A 752 27.17 -28.73 8.08
N LYS A 753 25.86 -28.52 8.33
CA LYS A 753 24.74 -29.30 7.78
C LYS A 753 24.27 -28.80 6.41
N GLY A 754 24.93 -27.79 5.84
CA GLY A 754 24.57 -27.21 4.55
C GLY A 754 23.36 -26.28 4.60
N VAL A 755 23.01 -25.73 5.77
CA VAL A 755 21.89 -24.79 5.92
C VAL A 755 22.43 -23.44 6.39
N LEU A 756 22.18 -22.37 5.63
CA LEU A 756 22.53 -21.00 6.00
C LEU A 756 21.28 -20.27 6.49
N HIS A 757 21.29 -19.78 7.75
CA HIS A 757 20.19 -18.95 8.28
C HIS A 757 20.31 -17.52 7.76
N CYS A 758 19.26 -17.00 7.13
CA CYS A 758 19.27 -15.67 6.49
C CYS A 758 18.36 -14.64 7.16
N ASP A 759 17.80 -14.94 8.33
CA ASP A 759 16.85 -14.05 9.03
C ASP A 759 17.13 -13.97 10.54
N ILE A 760 18.38 -13.70 10.91
CA ILE A 760 18.76 -13.50 12.31
C ILE A 760 18.24 -12.13 12.78
N SER A 761 17.36 -12.15 13.77
CA SER A 761 16.72 -10.95 14.33
C SER A 761 16.29 -11.17 15.78
N LEU A 762 15.87 -10.09 16.46
CA LEU A 762 15.33 -10.18 17.83
C LEU A 762 14.11 -11.09 17.96
N ASP A 763 13.33 -11.26 16.89
CA ASP A 763 12.13 -12.10 16.90
C ASP A 763 12.48 -13.59 16.80
N ASN A 764 13.67 -13.93 16.27
CA ASN A 764 14.10 -15.30 15.99
C ASN A 764 15.18 -15.81 16.94
N ALA A 765 15.65 -14.99 17.88
CA ALA A 765 16.62 -15.34 18.91
C ALA A 765 15.96 -15.40 20.29
N LEU A 766 16.04 -16.57 20.93
CA LEU A 766 15.44 -16.86 22.23
C LEU A 766 16.49 -17.28 23.27
N ILE A 767 16.10 -17.22 24.54
CA ILE A 767 16.78 -17.79 25.69
C ILE A 767 15.86 -18.86 26.28
N TYR A 768 16.37 -20.07 26.48
CA TYR A 768 15.59 -21.18 27.03
C TYR A 768 16.33 -21.86 28.18
N THR A 769 15.56 -22.58 29.00
CA THR A 769 16.13 -23.43 30.05
C THR A 769 16.15 -24.87 29.53
N PRO A 770 17.32 -25.50 29.37
CA PRO A 770 17.39 -26.90 28.99
C PRO A 770 16.65 -27.78 30.00
N ALA A 771 15.88 -28.76 29.53
CA ALA A 771 15.29 -29.76 30.41
C ALA A 771 16.42 -30.55 31.09
N ASN A 772 16.31 -30.84 32.39
CA ASN A 772 17.24 -31.74 33.07
C ASN A 772 17.28 -33.06 32.29
N THR A 773 18.41 -33.39 31.67
CA THR A 773 18.67 -34.77 31.31
C THR A 773 18.57 -35.56 32.60
N LYS A 774 17.56 -36.43 32.70
CA LYS A 774 17.47 -37.38 33.81
C LYS A 774 18.80 -38.13 33.81
N THR A 775 19.68 -37.81 34.76
CA THR A 775 20.79 -38.68 35.12
C THR A 775 20.16 -40.04 35.35
N SER A 776 20.64 -41.04 34.62
CA SER A 776 20.33 -42.45 34.81
C SER A 776 20.09 -42.74 36.29
N HIS A 777 18.87 -43.14 36.64
CA HIS A 777 18.59 -43.71 37.94
C HIS A 777 19.41 -45.00 38.06
N ASP A 778 20.61 -44.87 38.65
CA ASP A 778 21.26 -45.99 39.31
C ASP A 778 20.50 -46.21 40.64
N PRO A 779 19.78 -47.32 40.83
CA PRO A 779 18.92 -47.52 42.00
C PRO A 779 19.68 -47.69 43.32
N THR A 780 21.01 -47.69 43.31
CA THR A 780 21.82 -48.08 44.49
C THR A 780 22.40 -46.94 45.31
N VAL A 781 22.08 -45.67 45.02
CA VAL A 781 22.57 -44.54 45.83
C VAL A 781 21.42 -43.87 46.57
N THR A 782 21.24 -44.25 47.84
CA THR A 782 20.38 -43.58 48.83
C THR A 782 21.10 -42.40 49.48
N GLU A 783 21.56 -41.43 48.68
CA GLU A 783 21.82 -40.08 49.18
C GLU A 783 20.76 -39.15 48.61
N GLU A 784 20.11 -38.38 49.48
CA GLU A 784 19.30 -37.23 49.07
C GLU A 784 20.09 -36.40 48.04
N PRO A 785 19.46 -35.92 46.96
CA PRO A 785 20.16 -35.10 46.00
C PRO A 785 20.62 -33.83 46.73
N LYS A 786 21.91 -33.77 47.07
CA LYS A 786 22.58 -32.53 47.44
C LYS A 786 22.27 -31.53 46.35
N ILE A 787 21.36 -30.60 46.64
CA ILE A 787 21.04 -29.47 45.79
C ILE A 787 22.32 -28.63 45.73
N LEU A 788 23.17 -28.93 44.75
CA LEU A 788 24.26 -28.07 44.39
C LEU A 788 23.62 -26.86 43.69
N PRO A 789 23.80 -25.62 44.19
CA PRO A 789 23.26 -24.43 43.55
C PRO A 789 24.16 -24.05 42.36
N THR A 790 24.33 -24.95 41.39
CA THR A 790 24.82 -24.57 40.07
C THR A 790 23.62 -24.02 39.33
N SER A 791 23.67 -22.73 39.00
CA SER A 791 22.69 -22.03 38.17
C SER A 791 22.24 -22.93 37.01
N ARG A 792 20.93 -23.09 36.82
CA ARG A 792 20.38 -23.61 35.57
C ARG A 792 20.76 -22.61 34.48
N LEU A 793 21.93 -22.77 33.87
CA LEU A 793 22.44 -21.87 32.84
C LEU A 793 21.45 -21.92 31.67
N LYS A 794 20.70 -20.84 31.49
CA LYS A 794 19.87 -20.66 30.30
C LYS A 794 20.78 -20.58 29.08
N LYS A 795 20.32 -21.13 27.96
CA LYS A 795 21.05 -21.20 26.70
C LYS A 795 20.38 -20.37 25.61
N GLY A 796 21.16 -19.97 24.62
CA GLY A 796 20.65 -19.35 23.40
C GLY A 796 19.97 -20.36 22.48
N LEU A 797 18.90 -19.94 21.81
CA LEU A 797 18.12 -20.75 20.88
C LEU A 797 17.77 -19.92 19.64
N LEU A 798 18.16 -20.39 18.46
CA LEU A 798 17.76 -19.82 17.19
C LEU A 798 16.53 -20.57 16.66
N ILE A 799 15.54 -19.81 16.24
CA ILE A 799 14.29 -20.32 15.68
C ILE A 799 14.08 -19.78 14.25
N ASP A 800 12.95 -20.17 13.68
CA ASP A 800 12.45 -19.72 12.38
C ASP A 800 13.43 -19.86 11.20
N VAL A 801 13.63 -21.09 10.75
CA VAL A 801 14.49 -21.44 9.60
C VAL A 801 13.81 -21.29 8.24
N ASP A 802 12.60 -20.72 8.14
CA ASP A 802 11.79 -20.61 6.90
C ASP A 802 12.55 -19.96 5.72
N TYR A 803 13.41 -18.99 6.04
CA TYR A 803 14.16 -18.20 5.06
C TYR A 803 15.57 -18.75 4.81
N SER A 804 15.91 -19.89 5.40
CA SER A 804 17.25 -20.47 5.26
C SER A 804 17.49 -20.96 3.84
N ILE A 805 18.74 -20.90 3.42
CA ILE A 805 19.18 -21.41 2.12
C ILE A 805 19.86 -22.76 2.33
N LEU A 806 19.40 -23.77 1.59
CA LEU A 806 20.08 -25.06 1.49
C LEU A 806 21.25 -24.93 0.50
N LEU A 807 22.47 -24.96 1.02
CA LEU A 807 23.71 -24.88 0.27
C LEU A 807 23.94 -26.21 -0.47
N SER A 808 23.64 -26.24 -1.77
CA SER A 808 23.98 -27.38 -2.63
C SER A 808 25.50 -27.50 -2.77
N ARG A 809 26.05 -28.70 -2.60
CA ARG A 809 27.39 -29.01 -3.11
C ARG A 809 27.33 -29.11 -4.65
N GLY A 810 27.46 -27.96 -5.33
CA GLY A 810 27.56 -27.88 -6.79
C GLY A 810 26.35 -27.26 -7.48
N SER A 811 26.64 -26.25 -8.30
CA SER A 811 25.87 -25.71 -9.42
C SER A 811 24.38 -26.09 -9.54
N ASP A 812 23.50 -25.26 -9.00
CA ASP A 812 22.18 -25.08 -9.60
C ASP A 812 21.69 -23.65 -9.34
N ASN A 813 21.36 -22.93 -10.42
CA ASN A 813 20.74 -21.61 -10.42
C ASN A 813 19.35 -21.70 -9.77
N ARG A 814 19.26 -21.65 -8.44
CA ARG A 814 17.97 -21.57 -7.76
C ARG A 814 17.46 -20.13 -7.81
N LYS A 815 16.34 -19.95 -8.51
CA LYS A 815 15.57 -18.72 -8.54
C LYS A 815 15.16 -18.38 -7.09
N ILE A 816 15.77 -17.33 -6.54
CA ILE A 816 15.23 -16.63 -5.37
C ILE A 816 13.82 -16.18 -5.75
N ALA A 817 12.82 -16.47 -4.91
CA ALA A 817 11.45 -16.03 -5.14
C ALA A 817 11.42 -14.52 -5.43
N ILE A 818 10.70 -14.14 -6.48
CA ILE A 818 10.61 -12.76 -6.97
C ILE A 818 9.99 -11.89 -5.86
N GLY A 819 10.72 -10.88 -5.37
CA GLY A 819 10.13 -9.83 -4.53
C GLY A 819 10.24 -9.98 -3.00
N HIS A 820 10.96 -10.95 -2.45
CA HIS A 820 11.28 -10.97 -1.02
C HIS A 820 12.76 -10.62 -0.77
N HIS A 821 13.02 -9.40 -0.27
CA HIS A 821 14.27 -9.12 0.45
C HIS A 821 14.32 -10.04 1.67
N ILE A 822 15.22 -11.02 1.69
CA ILE A 822 15.31 -12.01 2.75
C ILE A 822 15.96 -11.36 3.99
N GLY A 823 15.23 -11.29 5.10
CA GLY A 823 15.71 -10.80 6.39
C GLY A 823 14.97 -9.59 6.94
N ALA A 824 15.04 -9.40 8.26
CA ALA A 824 14.52 -8.20 8.92
C ALA A 824 15.43 -6.97 8.65
N LEU A 825 14.92 -5.98 7.91
CA LEU A 825 15.66 -4.79 7.42
C LEU A 825 16.67 -4.17 8.42
N PRO A 826 16.34 -3.95 9.71
CA PRO A 826 17.28 -3.35 10.65
C PRO A 826 18.50 -4.23 10.96
N PHE A 827 18.39 -5.54 10.77
CA PHE A 827 19.42 -6.53 11.07
C PHE A 827 20.13 -7.05 9.81
N MET A 828 19.59 -6.78 8.62
CA MET A 828 20.24 -7.16 7.36
C MET A 828 21.61 -6.51 7.20
N ALA A 829 22.56 -7.27 6.65
CA ALA A 829 23.91 -6.80 6.35
C ALA A 829 23.93 -5.67 5.30
N VAL A 830 24.97 -4.82 5.35
CA VAL A 830 25.12 -3.65 4.46
C VAL A 830 25.08 -4.04 2.98
N GLU A 831 25.83 -5.05 2.58
CA GLU A 831 25.93 -5.48 1.18
C GLU A 831 24.59 -5.95 0.62
N ILE A 832 23.80 -6.65 1.44
CA ILE A 832 22.45 -7.10 1.08
C ILE A 832 21.49 -5.91 0.95
N LEU A 833 21.51 -4.99 1.91
CA LEU A 833 20.63 -3.82 1.91
C LEU A 833 20.86 -2.91 0.69
N ARG A 834 22.11 -2.85 0.23
CA ARG A 834 22.51 -2.05 -0.93
C ARG A 834 22.32 -2.76 -2.27
N GLY A 835 22.10 -4.09 -2.25
CA GLY A 835 22.07 -4.91 -3.45
C GLY A 835 23.43 -5.05 -4.12
N ASP A 836 24.52 -4.89 -3.35
CA ASP A 836 25.90 -5.01 -3.85
C ASP A 836 26.26 -6.48 -4.16
N THR A 837 25.50 -7.45 -3.60
CA THR A 837 25.63 -8.89 -3.88
C THR A 837 24.26 -9.54 -4.12
N THR A 838 24.27 -10.67 -4.84
CA THR A 838 23.08 -11.50 -5.10
C THR A 838 23.02 -12.78 -4.26
N SER A 839 24.07 -13.08 -3.49
CA SER A 839 24.18 -14.30 -2.69
C SER A 839 24.43 -14.01 -1.22
N HIS A 840 23.60 -14.59 -0.34
CA HIS A 840 23.86 -14.64 1.09
C HIS A 840 25.00 -15.61 1.42
N ASP A 841 25.72 -15.29 2.49
CA ASP A 841 26.87 -16.04 2.99
C ASP A 841 26.96 -15.89 4.52
N ALA A 842 27.76 -16.73 5.17
CA ALA A 842 27.88 -16.84 6.62
C ALA A 842 28.20 -15.52 7.33
N HIS A 843 29.08 -14.69 6.76
CA HIS A 843 29.50 -13.43 7.36
C HIS A 843 28.34 -12.42 7.49
N HIS A 844 27.36 -12.46 6.58
CA HIS A 844 26.15 -11.63 6.67
C HIS A 844 25.34 -11.96 7.94
N GLY A 845 25.26 -13.23 8.33
CA GLY A 845 24.61 -13.64 9.58
C GLY A 845 25.37 -13.16 10.82
N LEU A 846 26.70 -13.10 10.76
CA LEU A 846 27.53 -12.52 11.83
C LEU A 846 27.31 -11.00 11.95
N GLU A 847 27.19 -10.29 10.83
CA GLU A 847 26.84 -8.87 10.81
C GLU A 847 25.44 -8.63 11.41
N SER A 848 24.46 -9.50 11.12
CA SER A 848 23.13 -9.45 11.75
C SER A 848 23.18 -9.65 13.27
N LEU A 849 24.01 -10.56 13.77
CA LEU A 849 24.21 -10.77 15.22
C LEU A 849 24.82 -9.54 15.88
N PHE A 850 25.75 -8.86 15.22
CA PHE A 850 26.29 -7.58 15.69
C PHE A 850 25.23 -6.49 15.76
N TYR A 851 24.40 -6.34 14.72
CA TYR A 851 23.29 -5.38 14.75
C TYR A 851 22.25 -5.71 15.83
N MET A 852 22.02 -6.99 16.11
CA MET A 852 21.14 -7.42 17.19
C MET A 852 21.68 -7.02 18.57
N LEU A 853 22.98 -7.24 18.83
CA LEU A 853 23.62 -6.81 20.07
C LEU A 853 23.65 -5.26 20.18
N MET A 854 23.98 -4.56 19.09
CA MET A 854 23.90 -3.10 19.02
C MET A 854 22.50 -2.59 19.34
N TRP A 855 21.47 -3.21 18.78
CA TRP A 855 20.08 -2.86 19.05
C TRP A 855 19.76 -3.00 20.54
N ILE A 856 20.11 -4.13 21.17
CA ILE A 856 19.87 -4.35 22.60
C ILE A 856 20.55 -3.24 23.43
N CYS A 857 21.83 -2.96 23.16
CA CYS A 857 22.60 -1.95 23.86
C CYS A 857 22.07 -0.51 23.72
N VAL A 858 21.39 -0.21 22.61
CA VAL A 858 20.85 1.14 22.30
C VAL A 858 19.42 1.33 22.80
N PHE A 859 18.60 0.28 22.71
CA PHE A 859 17.15 0.35 22.85
C PHE A 859 16.59 -0.29 24.12
N TYR A 860 17.43 -0.90 24.95
CA TYR A 860 17.05 -1.42 26.27
C TYR A 860 17.84 -0.68 27.35
N ARG A 861 17.22 -0.50 28.52
CA ARG A 861 17.83 0.15 29.69
C ARG A 861 18.62 -0.82 30.56
N GLY A 862 18.35 -2.12 30.40
CA GLY A 862 18.82 -3.15 31.29
C GLY A 862 18.22 -4.53 30.98
N PRO A 863 18.36 -5.48 31.90
CA PRO A 863 17.88 -6.85 31.77
C PRO A 863 16.35 -6.94 31.87
N LYS A 864 15.83 -8.16 31.73
CA LYS A 864 14.42 -8.55 31.95
C LYS A 864 13.45 -7.80 31.04
N ASP A 865 13.77 -7.69 29.75
CA ASP A 865 12.94 -7.03 28.74
C ASP A 865 12.56 -5.60 29.18
N SER A 866 13.59 -4.77 29.41
CA SER A 866 13.44 -3.37 29.86
C SER A 866 13.64 -2.35 28.72
N PRO A 867 12.65 -2.10 27.85
CA PRO A 867 12.76 -1.13 26.76
C PRO A 867 13.14 0.27 27.24
N ARG A 868 13.91 0.97 26.40
CA ARG A 868 14.37 2.34 26.60
C ARG A 868 13.49 3.31 25.83
N LEU A 869 12.79 4.16 26.56
CA LEU A 869 11.96 5.21 25.99
C LEU A 869 12.82 6.47 25.79
N ARG A 870 13.41 6.63 24.60
CA ARG A 870 14.28 7.79 24.29
C ARG A 870 13.90 8.44 22.96
N ARG A 871 14.30 9.71 22.79
CA ARG A 871 14.35 10.29 21.44
C ARG A 871 15.49 9.62 20.69
N VAL A 872 15.17 9.19 19.47
CA VAL A 872 16.13 8.57 18.56
C VAL A 872 16.74 9.69 17.76
N ASP A 873 18.06 9.81 17.85
CA ASP A 873 18.84 10.70 17.00
C ASP A 873 18.78 10.25 15.54
N GLU A 874 19.05 11.18 14.64
CA GLU A 874 18.96 10.97 13.19
C GLU A 874 19.84 9.80 12.71
N ASP A 875 21.07 9.70 13.20
CA ASP A 875 21.97 8.58 12.87
C ASP A 875 21.33 7.24 13.25
N THR A 876 20.78 7.12 14.46
CA THR A 876 20.08 5.92 14.91
C THR A 876 18.83 5.62 14.08
N ALA A 877 17.99 6.62 13.80
CA ALA A 877 16.78 6.44 12.99
C ALA A 877 17.12 5.90 11.59
N ASN A 878 18.16 6.45 10.98
CA ASN A 878 18.55 6.12 9.60
C ASN A 878 19.11 4.70 9.46
N TRP A 879 19.99 4.24 10.37
CA TRP A 879 20.58 2.89 10.23
C TRP A 879 19.63 1.78 10.69
N THR A 880 18.64 2.10 11.53
CA THR A 880 17.63 1.14 12.00
C THR A 880 16.41 1.09 11.11
N GLY A 881 16.21 2.08 10.23
CA GLY A 881 14.96 2.26 9.49
C GLY A 881 13.78 2.65 10.40
N VAL A 882 14.03 2.96 11.66
CA VAL A 882 13.04 3.44 12.63
C VAL A 882 12.83 4.93 12.35
N SER A 883 11.96 5.21 11.40
CA SER A 883 11.52 6.56 11.09
C SER A 883 10.03 6.56 10.83
N ASP A 884 9.37 7.71 10.99
CA ASP A 884 7.94 7.86 10.68
C ASP A 884 7.64 7.62 9.18
N ILE A 885 8.68 7.56 8.35
CA ILE A 885 8.63 7.30 6.90
C ILE A 885 9.29 5.94 6.61
N PRO A 886 8.66 5.03 5.84
CA PRO A 886 9.31 3.81 5.38
C PRO A 886 10.59 4.13 4.61
N MET A 887 11.74 3.67 5.13
CA MET A 887 13.03 3.87 4.47
C MET A 887 13.33 2.73 3.50
N LEU A 888 13.86 3.07 2.33
CA LEU A 888 14.32 2.07 1.36
C LEU A 888 15.53 1.30 1.92
N PRO A 889 15.67 -0.01 1.61
CA PRO A 889 16.81 -0.82 2.06
C PRO A 889 18.17 -0.17 1.78
N LEU A 890 18.33 0.40 0.59
CA LEU A 890 19.55 1.11 0.17
C LEU A 890 19.91 2.28 1.11
N ALA A 891 18.91 3.03 1.58
CA ALA A 891 19.14 4.16 2.48
C ALA A 891 19.62 3.69 3.87
N ILE A 892 19.02 2.60 4.36
CA ILE A 892 19.43 1.95 5.62
C ILE A 892 20.88 1.43 5.49
N GLY A 893 21.19 0.75 4.38
CA GLY A 893 22.54 0.24 4.08
C GLY A 893 23.59 1.34 4.01
N ASN A 894 23.31 2.46 3.32
CA ASN A 894 24.21 3.61 3.25
C ASN A 894 24.44 4.26 4.63
N SER A 895 23.40 4.35 5.45
CA SER A 895 23.52 4.88 6.81
C SER A 895 24.34 3.96 7.71
N LYS A 896 24.17 2.64 7.59
CA LYS A 896 24.96 1.66 8.32
C LYS A 896 26.44 1.76 7.96
N MET A 897 26.76 1.81 6.67
CA MET A 897 28.12 2.03 6.20
C MET A 897 28.72 3.31 6.81
N ALA A 898 28.00 4.43 6.72
CA ALA A 898 28.46 5.71 7.24
C ALA A 898 28.73 5.69 8.75
N THR A 899 27.92 4.97 9.53
CA THR A 899 28.01 4.93 11.00
C THR A 899 28.99 3.89 11.53
N PHE A 900 29.02 2.68 10.96
CA PHE A 900 29.73 1.52 11.53
C PHE A 900 31.09 1.24 10.87
N MET A 901 31.28 1.59 9.59
CA MET A 901 32.55 1.31 8.89
C MET A 901 33.68 2.28 9.25
N HIS A 902 33.40 3.42 9.88
CA HIS A 902 34.45 4.35 10.32
C HIS A 902 34.62 4.29 11.84
N ALA A 903 35.74 3.74 12.33
CA ALA A 903 36.02 3.54 13.75
C ALA A 903 35.78 4.79 14.62
N LYS A 904 36.27 5.96 14.20
CA LYS A 904 36.06 7.23 14.93
C LYS A 904 34.58 7.63 15.04
N ARG A 905 33.79 7.41 13.98
CA ARG A 905 32.36 7.73 13.97
C ARG A 905 31.58 6.73 14.82
N PHE A 906 31.93 5.46 14.72
CA PHE A 906 31.39 4.39 15.57
C PHE A 906 31.66 4.67 17.05
N ASP A 907 32.88 5.03 17.43
CA ASP A 907 33.24 5.38 18.81
C ASP A 907 32.45 6.56 19.35
N LYS A 908 32.24 7.59 18.52
CA LYS A 908 31.37 8.72 18.87
C LYS A 908 29.92 8.28 19.05
N TYR A 909 29.43 7.41 18.18
CA TYR A 909 28.07 6.90 18.20
C TYR A 909 27.80 6.06 19.46
N ILE A 910 28.65 5.07 19.78
CA ILE A 910 28.44 4.18 20.93
C ILE A 910 28.53 4.94 22.26
N LYS A 911 29.44 5.91 22.39
CA LYS A 911 29.55 6.77 23.58
C LYS A 911 28.30 7.63 23.82
N ALA A 912 27.61 8.02 22.75
CA ALA A 912 26.42 8.86 22.83
C ALA A 912 25.13 8.05 23.05
N ASN A 913 25.06 6.82 22.55
CA ASN A 913 23.79 6.11 22.38
C ASN A 913 23.61 4.84 23.22
N ILE A 914 24.68 4.23 23.73
CA ILE A 914 24.55 3.02 24.55
C ILE A 914 23.94 3.36 25.92
N ALA A 915 23.05 2.50 26.42
CA ALA A 915 22.50 2.67 27.77
C ALA A 915 23.57 2.38 28.83
N SER A 916 23.56 3.12 29.94
CA SER A 916 24.61 3.07 30.97
C SER A 916 24.92 1.64 31.47
N TYR A 917 23.88 0.82 31.60
CA TYR A 917 23.98 -0.58 32.00
C TYR A 917 24.92 -1.42 31.11
N PHE A 918 25.06 -1.08 29.82
CA PHE A 918 25.87 -1.81 28.84
C PHE A 918 27.25 -1.19 28.60
N ASN A 919 27.70 -0.19 29.37
CA ASN A 919 29.01 0.44 29.18
C ASN A 919 30.18 -0.56 29.17
N ASN A 920 30.10 -1.62 29.98
CA ASN A 920 31.13 -2.65 30.04
C ASN A 920 31.22 -3.49 28.74
N LEU A 921 30.22 -3.41 27.86
CA LEU A 921 30.22 -4.08 26.56
C LEU A 921 30.80 -3.21 25.44
N ILE A 922 31.13 -1.94 25.68
CA ILE A 922 31.73 -1.05 24.67
C ILE A 922 33.00 -1.67 24.04
N PRO A 923 33.97 -2.19 24.82
CA PRO A 923 35.14 -2.85 24.23
C PRO A 923 34.78 -4.06 23.36
N CYS A 924 33.81 -4.87 23.80
CA CYS A 924 33.30 -6.00 23.02
C CYS A 924 32.74 -5.54 21.67
N LEU A 925 31.93 -4.47 21.64
CA LEU A 925 31.34 -3.94 20.41
C LEU A 925 32.40 -3.38 19.45
N GLN A 926 33.44 -2.73 19.97
CA GLN A 926 34.56 -2.22 19.17
C GLN A 926 35.36 -3.34 18.51
N GLU A 927 35.63 -4.42 19.26
CA GLU A 927 36.34 -5.58 18.71
C GLU A 927 35.50 -6.35 17.69
N LEU A 928 34.20 -6.54 17.95
CA LEU A 928 33.28 -7.15 16.97
C LEU A 928 33.21 -6.31 15.67
N ARG A 929 33.10 -4.98 15.79
CA ARG A 929 33.13 -4.07 14.62
C ARG A 929 34.42 -4.22 13.82
N SER A 930 35.55 -4.43 14.50
CA SER A 930 36.85 -4.54 13.83
C SER A 930 36.97 -5.78 12.94
N ILE A 931 36.35 -6.90 13.32
CA ILE A 931 36.37 -8.13 12.50
C ILE A 931 35.29 -8.13 11.42
N ILE A 932 34.12 -7.51 11.68
CA ILE A 932 32.99 -7.51 10.75
C ILE A 932 33.24 -6.60 9.55
N PHE A 933 33.82 -5.42 9.78
CA PHE A 933 34.11 -4.44 8.73
C PHE A 933 35.60 -4.40 8.41
N ASN A 934 36.24 -5.57 8.37
CA ASN A 934 37.62 -5.73 7.93
C ASN A 934 37.67 -5.96 6.41
N ASP A 935 38.30 -5.04 5.68
CA ASP A 935 38.40 -5.13 4.21
C ASP A 935 39.35 -6.25 3.75
N GLU A 936 40.21 -6.78 4.62
CA GLU A 936 41.22 -7.80 4.25
C GLU A 936 40.68 -9.24 4.31
N SER A 937 39.74 -9.52 5.22
CA SER A 937 39.18 -10.87 5.39
C SER A 937 37.82 -10.84 6.08
N PRO A 938 36.85 -11.67 5.65
CA PRO A 938 35.54 -11.73 6.26
C PRO A 938 35.59 -12.37 7.66
N ALA A 939 34.74 -11.88 8.56
CA ALA A 939 34.63 -12.41 9.92
C ALA A 939 34.26 -13.91 9.94
N THR A 940 34.86 -14.67 10.85
CA THR A 940 34.49 -16.08 11.09
C THR A 940 33.71 -16.25 12.39
N HIS A 941 32.94 -17.35 12.50
CA HIS A 941 32.24 -17.70 13.74
C HIS A 941 33.21 -17.87 14.92
N ASP A 942 34.38 -18.45 14.69
CA ASP A 942 35.37 -18.71 15.73
C ASP A 942 35.94 -17.40 16.30
N ASP A 943 36.19 -16.41 15.44
CA ASP A 943 36.62 -15.08 15.87
C ASP A 943 35.56 -14.41 16.74
N MET A 944 34.30 -14.43 16.32
CA MET A 944 33.19 -13.86 17.07
C MET A 944 32.98 -14.58 18.41
N ILE A 945 32.98 -15.92 18.43
CA ILE A 945 32.86 -16.73 19.65
C ILE A 945 34.00 -16.40 20.62
N LYS A 946 35.23 -16.29 20.13
CA LYS A 946 36.40 -15.97 20.95
C LYS A 946 36.26 -14.59 21.62
N ILE A 947 35.84 -13.58 20.87
CA ILE A 947 35.60 -12.22 21.40
C ILE A 947 34.49 -12.24 22.46
N LEU A 948 33.33 -12.84 22.13
CA LEU A 948 32.17 -12.90 23.04
C LEU A 948 32.49 -13.66 24.33
N LYS A 949 33.16 -14.82 24.25
CA LYS A 949 33.54 -15.61 25.44
C LYS A 949 34.47 -14.83 26.36
N ARG A 950 35.52 -14.19 25.82
CA ARG A 950 36.46 -13.40 26.63
C ARG A 950 35.76 -12.25 27.37
N HIS A 951 34.86 -11.52 26.69
CA HIS A 951 34.10 -10.44 27.32
C HIS A 951 33.03 -10.96 28.30
N ARG A 952 32.41 -12.11 28.02
CA ARG A 952 31.50 -12.80 28.94
C ARG A 952 32.20 -13.21 30.24
N ASP A 953 33.40 -13.78 30.14
CA ASP A 953 34.12 -14.34 31.29
C ASP A 953 34.62 -13.24 32.24
N ALA A 954 34.78 -12.00 31.73
CA ALA A 954 35.10 -10.82 32.52
C ALA A 954 33.90 -10.19 33.27
N LEU A 955 32.66 -10.66 33.00
CA LEU A 955 31.44 -10.12 33.62
C LEU A 955 31.03 -10.89 34.89
N PRO A 956 30.37 -10.21 35.84
CA PRO A 956 29.80 -10.88 37.01
C PRO A 956 28.60 -11.77 36.63
N GLU A 957 28.32 -12.79 37.45
CA GLU A 957 27.15 -13.67 37.27
C GLU A 957 25.82 -12.90 37.41
N VAL A 958 25.76 -12.03 38.41
CA VAL A 958 24.60 -11.19 38.73
C VAL A 958 25.00 -9.74 38.51
N ASP A 959 24.14 -9.00 37.82
CA ASP A 959 24.35 -7.56 37.64
C ASP A 959 23.72 -6.77 38.79
N GLU A 960 24.50 -5.89 39.41
CA GLU A 960 23.97 -4.80 40.23
C GLU A 960 23.38 -3.74 39.30
N TRP A 961 22.07 -3.82 39.07
CA TRP A 961 21.35 -2.88 38.21
C TRP A 961 20.35 -2.07 39.01
N VAL A 962 20.55 -0.76 39.00
CA VAL A 962 19.57 0.24 39.43
C VAL A 962 19.06 0.94 38.17
N ASP A 963 17.73 1.04 38.05
CA ASP A 963 17.08 1.60 36.88
C ASP A 963 17.12 3.14 36.90
N ASP A 964 18.32 3.71 36.68
CA ASP A 964 18.57 5.16 36.74
C ASP A 964 17.96 5.93 35.55
N GLU A 965 17.62 5.22 34.47
CA GLU A 965 16.93 5.76 33.30
C GLU A 965 15.41 5.57 33.37
N LYS A 966 14.86 5.24 34.55
CA LYS A 966 13.41 5.14 34.75
C LYS A 966 12.74 6.51 34.64
N PRO A 967 11.67 6.66 33.82
CA PRO A 967 10.96 7.93 33.75
C PRO A 967 10.42 8.31 35.12
N THR A 968 10.90 9.41 35.70
CA THR A 968 10.31 9.98 36.91
C THR A 968 8.93 10.54 36.57
N THR A 969 7.91 10.19 37.35
CA THR A 969 6.48 10.41 37.06
C THR A 969 6.01 11.87 37.04
N ARG A 970 6.89 12.87 37.02
CA ARG A 970 6.52 14.29 37.01
C ARG A 970 7.54 15.17 36.27
N LYS A 971 7.35 15.42 34.97
CA LYS A 971 7.78 16.68 34.32
C LYS A 971 6.76 17.13 33.26
N LYS A 972 6.34 18.39 33.37
CA LYS A 972 5.45 19.11 32.44
C LYS A 972 6.02 19.02 31.01
N ARG A 973 5.18 18.61 30.05
CA ARG A 973 5.53 18.46 28.63
C ARG A 973 5.83 19.83 28.00
N GLY A 974 7.12 20.11 27.80
CA GLY A 974 7.60 21.10 26.84
C GLY A 974 7.97 20.43 25.50
N ARG A 975 7.61 21.09 24.40
CA ARG A 975 7.98 20.86 22.98
C ARG A 975 7.86 19.42 22.41
N ASN A 976 6.95 19.33 21.44
CA ASN A 976 6.58 18.22 20.57
C ASN A 976 7.76 17.44 19.95
N THR A 977 8.11 16.30 20.52
CA THR A 977 8.69 15.15 19.80
C THR A 977 8.45 13.91 20.68
N ARG A 978 7.75 12.91 20.14
CA ARG A 978 7.41 11.67 20.85
C ARG A 978 8.68 10.81 20.99
N PRO A 979 8.99 10.25 22.17
CA PRO A 979 10.09 9.31 22.31
C PRO A 979 9.77 8.00 21.60
N PHE A 980 10.75 7.42 20.91
CA PHE A 980 10.64 6.11 20.30
C PHE A 980 10.56 5.05 21.39
N ARG A 981 9.64 4.09 21.18
CA ARG A 981 9.61 2.85 21.90
C ARG A 981 10.00 1.77 20.91
N PRO A 982 10.98 0.89 21.22
CA PRO A 982 11.25 -0.26 20.38
C PRO A 982 9.93 -0.97 20.08
N PRO A 983 9.70 -1.51 18.87
CA PRO A 983 8.56 -2.36 18.61
C PRO A 983 8.68 -3.56 19.53
N ILE A 984 8.12 -3.42 20.73
CA ILE A 984 7.80 -4.54 21.57
C ILE A 984 6.61 -5.13 20.83
N LYS A 985 6.82 -6.20 20.07
CA LYS A 985 5.77 -7.21 19.99
C LYS A 985 5.61 -7.70 21.42
N ARG A 986 4.87 -6.93 22.23
CA ARG A 986 4.41 -7.41 23.51
C ARG A 986 3.66 -8.68 23.13
N ILE A 987 4.15 -9.80 23.63
CA ILE A 987 3.28 -10.89 24.05
C ILE A 987 2.36 -10.23 25.07
N HIS A 988 1.35 -9.52 24.57
CA HIS A 988 0.43 -8.79 25.39
C HIS A 988 -0.64 -9.80 25.73
N ILE A 989 -0.38 -10.45 26.87
CA ILE A 989 -1.35 -11.14 27.71
C ILE A 989 -2.52 -10.17 27.91
N HIS A 990 -3.50 -10.22 26.99
CA HIS A 990 -4.81 -9.67 27.25
C HIS A 990 -5.55 -10.73 28.07
N GLN A 991 -5.42 -10.63 29.39
CA GLN A 991 -6.54 -11.03 30.25
C GLN A 991 -7.69 -10.05 29.97
N ARG A 992 -8.42 -10.28 28.87
CA ARG A 992 -9.80 -9.83 28.81
C ARG A 992 -10.62 -10.95 29.40
N SER A 993 -11.14 -10.71 30.60
CA SER A 993 -12.22 -11.51 31.17
C SER A 993 -13.33 -11.62 30.12
N GLN A 994 -13.54 -12.81 29.57
CA GLN A 994 -14.76 -13.12 28.85
C GLN A 994 -15.89 -13.05 29.89
N ARG A 995 -16.61 -11.93 29.93
CA ARG A 995 -17.98 -11.93 30.44
C ARG A 995 -18.85 -12.34 29.27
N THR A 996 -19.02 -13.64 29.10
CA THR A 996 -20.16 -14.18 28.35
C THR A 996 -21.36 -14.20 29.30
N CYS A 997 -22.45 -13.56 28.87
CA CYS A 997 -23.76 -13.67 29.52
C CYS A 997 -24.18 -15.14 29.55
N SER A 998 -24.10 -15.77 30.72
CA SER A 998 -24.85 -16.99 30.99
C SER A 998 -26.27 -16.61 31.41
N LEU A 999 -27.20 -16.68 30.48
CA LEU A 999 -28.62 -16.84 30.81
C LEU A 999 -28.80 -18.26 31.37
N SER A 1000 -28.78 -18.40 32.68
CA SER A 1000 -29.29 -19.58 33.36
C SER A 1000 -30.49 -19.19 34.21
N ASN A 1001 -31.65 -19.68 33.79
CA ASN A 1001 -32.89 -19.68 34.55
C ASN A 1001 -32.64 -20.15 35.98
N THR A 1002 -33.08 -19.36 36.96
CA THR A 1002 -33.63 -19.86 38.23
C THR A 1002 -34.71 -18.88 38.68
N GLU A 1003 -35.96 -19.30 38.50
CA GLU A 1003 -37.04 -18.87 39.38
C GLU A 1003 -36.69 -19.31 40.81
N GLU A 1004 -36.69 -18.38 41.76
CA GLU A 1004 -37.43 -18.46 43.02
C GLU A 1004 -36.90 -17.47 44.08
N VAL A 1005 -37.81 -16.59 44.50
CA VAL A 1005 -38.06 -16.21 45.91
C VAL A 1005 -36.90 -15.61 46.71
N ARG A 1006 -36.91 -14.27 46.87
CA ARG A 1006 -37.10 -13.64 48.20
C ARG A 1006 -37.29 -12.13 48.14
N SER A 1007 -38.36 -11.75 48.85
CA SER A 1007 -38.86 -10.44 49.20
C SER A 1007 -37.95 -9.60 50.10
N ARG A 1008 -38.27 -8.27 50.18
CA ARG A 1008 -37.97 -7.28 51.25
C ARG A 1008 -36.56 -6.65 51.17
N HIS A 1009 -36.34 -5.34 51.33
CA HIS A 1009 -37.14 -4.20 51.79
C HIS A 1009 -36.55 -2.89 51.24
N GLN A 1010 -37.44 -1.91 51.04
CA GLN A 1010 -37.28 -0.46 51.21
C GLN A 1010 -35.90 0.08 51.64
N HIS A 1011 -35.29 0.94 50.82
CA HIS A 1011 -35.33 2.39 51.02
C HIS A 1011 -34.92 3.16 49.76
#